data_AF-A0A7Y5PUQ1-F1
#
_entry.id   AF-A0A7Y5PUQ1-F1
#
_cell.length_a   1.000
_cell.length_b   1.000
_cell.length_c   1.000
_cell.angle_alpha   90.00
_cell.angle_beta   90.00
_cell.angle_gamma   90.00
#
_symmetry.space_group_name_H-M   'P 1'
#
loop_
_entity.id
_entity.type
_entity.pdbx_description
1 polymer ?
#
loop_
_entity_poly.entity_id
_entity_poly.type
_entity_poly.pdbx_seq_one_letter_code
_entity_poly.pdbx_strand_id
1 'polypeptide(L)'
;MSPTLLLALLAQQAAQPAAELKPFPANDPTAVQTLPVELDDSVPLPIPAVFEPGPDGDRLVEPASGDPYFLSFTAGAYFPPKGERIDPELLGQLRSRWNDGRPTQETYAFVMFERRITQARLDALRSLGVRVLEFHPHYSMKVALTPEQVAAVASLDFVRWVGVPRRWQKVHRAMGEALASLRDGELAESYISVFDSDLCADSTWRAVGTLEQGGPDGVALVEDPARVAKAWQSNGWQQRELELLGIEVLEYVDAIRAFRVRLAPAQVELAAELDFVQFIEPHGMPTLAHDESMPMVLADYTRRFYTGAAPAVVGEGDSGIEYSHADLTGFFWTASNLSGSAEATTDDVCGHGTHVAGTIMGSGAVDASHEGAARSVAGTATTRFFNTKLFYGAGCWYGGASMATVFGTFDSSYTDGSGNVTPRPHAINQSWGTPSPAGGSFGSEADCRTIDASIFSFPQLHVFAAGNDGPGASTVRVEPSAKNAFTVGGVRDYATGADDPGEMYTASSRGPLADGRWKPNLSAPATSILSCDADDLNGYVSKSGTSMAAPHVTGVAAQLMQRHTFLHHNPTTTGALLMASAVTKDNLLLQTPTSTHLDAWGAGRLDAYKAHYGPGAIYFWGWTQGTGAGGYVDVPVSSGATRIVVCLYYHEGASSAGAATALVNDLDLWIDSPTNGINTTTNSGEYSAQQSNRDNTEIRMIDNPAVGTWRVKLHPESVVSTTRVGIAVLVHYDDTTPDGTFTVTASKTAIKPNENVDITATAFNPEYVASAVFLDSTSTGDTLVASVGELDDFAAVDYMGNQQGGRDVLLGSIRPNASRSATWTTRWATEGFKSFTVNARSDNWVDKTDLAAIVVDGTPPPLPTGITSSTHPAGTWVNSNSFSASWTQTQDPLSGMAGYSVGLTAIPLLPDTVSDKNSTPSYATTLPGSFGTFYLCLRPVDRSGNWPASFAQYGPIRYDGVQPNYITGLTSTTHAVGSYRCDGSVTIVWDALTDGGGSGVAGASLLWDHNPITQPDATIEVGALATSYIAGLAPSAQPWYFHIRPYDNAGNGQNMFHYGPIYITSPTPVTYCTGKPNSLGCVPTIAASGSPSINVGNLLVSCSNVLNQKNGLLFFGFAQNSAPFQGGTLCVASPTIRTQNQLSGGAASGNSCTGSYSFAFTPSVMASHGIDPGDTVYAQWWMRDPASPSTTGLSNAVRFTVCQ
;
A
#
# COMPACT_ATOMS: atom_id res chain seq x y z
N MET A 1 -11.34 -7.15 -18.13
CA MET A 1 -10.09 -6.71 -18.79
C MET A 1 -9.05 -7.80 -18.57
N SER A 2 -8.07 -7.97 -19.48
CA SER A 2 -7.12 -9.10 -19.38
C SER A 2 -6.06 -8.86 -18.30
N PRO A 3 -5.69 -9.86 -17.46
CA PRO A 3 -4.60 -9.75 -16.48
C PRO A 3 -3.27 -9.33 -17.12
N THR A 4 -3.00 -9.76 -18.35
CA THR A 4 -1.79 -9.42 -19.11
C THR A 4 -1.68 -7.95 -19.51
N LEU A 5 -2.77 -7.18 -19.53
CA LEU A 5 -2.71 -5.75 -19.86
C LEU A 5 -2.39 -4.88 -18.64
N LEU A 6 -2.73 -5.35 -17.43
CA LEU A 6 -2.44 -4.64 -16.18
C LEU A 6 -0.94 -4.71 -15.86
N LEU A 7 -0.33 -5.88 -16.05
CA LEU A 7 1.13 -6.07 -15.92
C LEU A 7 1.93 -5.20 -16.91
N ALA A 8 1.41 -5.03 -18.14
CA ALA A 8 2.05 -4.21 -19.17
C ALA A 8 1.94 -2.69 -18.91
N LEU A 9 0.85 -2.22 -18.29
CA LEU A 9 0.73 -0.82 -17.86
C LEU A 9 1.60 -0.53 -16.63
N LEU A 10 1.66 -1.46 -15.65
CA LEU A 10 2.53 -1.32 -14.47
C LEU A 10 4.02 -1.31 -14.85
N ALA A 11 4.42 -2.03 -15.90
CA ALA A 11 5.79 -2.01 -16.42
C ALA A 11 6.18 -0.70 -17.15
N GLN A 12 5.24 0.22 -17.42
CA GLN A 12 5.50 1.45 -18.18
C GLN A 12 5.66 2.73 -17.32
N GLN A 13 5.50 2.67 -16.00
CA GLN A 13 5.48 3.87 -15.14
C GLN A 13 6.77 4.15 -14.33
N ALA A 14 7.78 3.28 -14.36
CA ALA A 14 9.04 3.49 -13.63
C ALA A 14 10.28 3.09 -14.45
N ALA A 15 10.45 3.73 -15.61
CA ALA A 15 11.71 3.76 -16.33
C ALA A 15 11.92 5.12 -16.99
N GLN A 16 12.31 6.13 -16.20
CA GLN A 16 13.22 7.11 -16.78
C GLN A 16 14.45 6.33 -17.28
N PRO A 17 14.98 6.61 -18.49
CA PRO A 17 16.24 6.00 -18.90
C PRO A 17 17.26 6.36 -17.83
N ALA A 18 17.84 5.33 -17.19
CA ALA A 18 18.74 5.52 -16.06
C ALA A 18 19.79 6.57 -16.43
N ALA A 19 20.05 7.51 -15.51
CA ALA A 19 21.22 8.36 -15.62
C ALA A 19 22.43 7.42 -15.76
N GLU A 20 22.96 7.33 -16.97
CA GLU A 20 24.13 6.52 -17.24
C GLU A 20 25.25 7.16 -16.41
N LEU A 21 25.71 6.45 -15.39
CA LEU A 21 26.88 6.82 -14.59
C LEU A 21 28.08 6.73 -15.52
N LYS A 22 28.28 7.77 -16.33
CA LYS A 22 29.17 7.77 -17.49
C LYS A 22 30.58 7.40 -17.05
N PRO A 23 31.06 6.18 -17.33
CA PRO A 23 32.49 5.97 -17.36
C PRO A 23 33.01 6.84 -18.51
N PHE A 24 34.21 7.35 -18.34
CA PHE A 24 34.99 8.12 -19.32
C PHE A 24 34.53 7.96 -20.79
N PRO A 25 34.01 9.02 -21.46
CA PRO A 25 33.87 8.96 -22.91
C PRO A 25 35.29 8.79 -23.48
N ALA A 26 35.54 7.71 -24.21
CA ALA A 26 36.87 7.14 -24.49
C ALA A 26 37.90 8.04 -25.23
N ASN A 27 37.61 9.34 -25.43
CA ASN A 27 38.38 10.27 -26.25
C ASN A 27 38.58 11.68 -25.61
N ASP A 28 38.43 11.88 -24.30
CA ASP A 28 38.79 13.18 -23.67
C ASP A 28 40.16 13.14 -22.95
N PRO A 29 41.24 13.67 -23.54
CA PRO A 29 42.56 13.69 -22.93
C PRO A 29 42.76 14.73 -21.80
N THR A 30 41.69 15.32 -21.23
CA THR A 30 41.77 16.47 -20.31
C THR A 30 41.16 16.28 -18.91
N ALA A 31 40.68 15.08 -18.55
CA ALA A 31 39.77 14.86 -17.42
C ALA A 31 40.24 15.25 -16.00
N VAL A 32 41.55 15.35 -15.75
CA VAL A 32 42.11 16.06 -14.59
C VAL A 32 43.23 16.95 -15.13
N GLN A 33 43.02 18.27 -15.08
CA GLN A 33 44.03 19.21 -15.57
C GLN A 33 44.96 19.60 -14.43
N THR A 34 46.27 19.46 -14.68
CA THR A 34 47.29 19.86 -13.71
C THR A 34 47.57 21.35 -13.81
N LEU A 35 47.53 22.03 -12.66
CA LEU A 35 47.94 23.42 -12.53
C LEU A 35 49.31 23.47 -11.82
N PRO A 36 50.28 24.26 -12.32
CA PRO A 36 51.50 24.51 -11.58
C PRO A 36 51.15 25.27 -10.30
N VAL A 37 51.66 24.81 -9.17
CA VAL A 37 51.37 25.40 -7.87
C VAL A 37 52.60 26.15 -7.37
N GLU A 38 52.45 27.45 -7.16
CA GLU A 38 53.40 28.19 -6.33
C GLU A 38 53.10 27.86 -4.87
N LEU A 39 54.01 27.11 -4.25
CA LEU A 39 53.90 26.62 -2.89
C LEU A 39 54.77 27.51 -2.00
N ASP A 40 54.22 28.02 -0.89
CA ASP A 40 55.00 28.82 0.06
C ASP A 40 56.18 27.99 0.59
N ASP A 41 57.33 28.65 0.79
CA ASP A 41 58.53 28.02 1.33
C ASP A 41 58.53 28.02 2.87
N SER A 42 57.58 28.72 3.50
CA SER A 42 57.36 28.70 4.94
C SER A 42 56.89 27.33 5.45
N VAL A 43 56.75 27.23 6.78
CA VAL A 43 56.25 26.03 7.45
C VAL A 43 54.84 26.33 7.96
N PRO A 44 53.80 25.65 7.43
CA PRO A 44 52.43 25.77 7.91
C PRO A 44 52.28 25.63 9.43
N LEU A 45 51.37 26.44 9.96
CA LEU A 45 51.15 26.59 11.40
C LEU A 45 50.23 25.48 11.93
N PRO A 46 50.42 24.99 13.16
CA PRO A 46 49.74 23.80 13.66
C PRO A 46 48.25 24.01 13.96
N ILE A 47 47.80 25.25 14.13
CA ILE A 47 46.39 25.62 14.24
C ILE A 47 45.97 26.16 12.86
N PRO A 48 45.04 25.51 12.14
CA PRO A 48 44.61 25.96 10.82
C PRO A 48 43.81 27.26 10.89
N ALA A 49 43.58 27.88 9.73
CA ALA A 49 42.72 29.04 9.63
C ALA A 49 41.24 28.65 9.81
N VAL A 50 40.45 29.51 10.45
CA VAL A 50 39.02 29.29 10.68
C VAL A 50 38.21 30.10 9.66
N PHE A 51 37.31 29.42 8.94
CA PHE A 51 36.41 30.01 7.95
C PHE A 51 34.95 29.89 8.42
N GLU A 52 34.16 30.93 8.17
CA GLU A 52 32.71 30.96 8.38
C GLU A 52 31.99 30.84 7.03
N PRO A 53 31.03 29.92 6.87
CA PRO A 53 30.21 29.85 5.67
C PRO A 53 29.37 31.12 5.45
N GLY A 54 29.31 31.60 4.20
CA GLY A 54 28.54 32.77 3.80
C GLY A 54 27.71 32.55 2.52
N PRO A 55 26.63 33.32 2.30
CA PRO A 55 25.76 33.17 1.13
C PRO A 55 26.42 33.60 -0.20
N ASP A 56 27.51 34.36 -0.12
CA ASP A 56 28.32 34.80 -1.28
C ASP A 56 29.71 34.11 -1.30
N GLY A 57 29.89 33.03 -0.53
CA GLY A 57 31.15 32.32 -0.32
C GLY A 57 31.68 32.36 1.12
N ASP A 58 32.73 31.58 1.40
CA ASP A 58 33.30 31.41 2.74
C ASP A 58 34.21 32.58 3.16
N ARG A 59 34.13 32.98 4.43
CA ARG A 59 34.85 34.14 4.99
C ARG A 59 35.90 33.71 6.01
N LEU A 60 37.16 34.15 5.83
CA LEU A 60 38.20 34.02 6.85
C LEU A 60 37.84 34.77 8.14
N VAL A 61 37.82 34.07 9.27
CA VAL A 61 37.52 34.60 10.61
C VAL A 61 38.80 34.75 11.42
N GLU A 62 39.56 33.67 11.51
CA GLU A 62 40.82 33.62 12.25
C GLU A 62 41.93 33.08 11.34
N PRO A 63 43.09 33.75 11.23
CA PRO A 63 44.23 33.21 10.49
C PRO A 63 44.86 32.04 11.25
N ALA A 64 45.54 31.16 10.52
CA ALA A 64 46.33 30.07 11.09
C ALA A 64 47.34 30.58 12.15
N SER A 65 47.61 29.78 13.19
CA SER A 65 48.40 30.21 14.35
C SER A 65 49.15 29.07 15.08
N GLY A 66 49.95 29.44 16.09
CA GLY A 66 50.76 28.49 16.89
C GLY A 66 52.25 28.49 16.55
N ASP A 67 53.05 27.71 17.29
CA ASP A 67 54.48 27.48 17.01
C ASP A 67 54.61 26.15 16.25
N PRO A 68 55.07 26.13 14.98
CA PRO A 68 55.17 24.91 14.18
C PRO A 68 56.37 24.02 14.54
N TYR A 69 57.28 24.48 15.41
CA TYR A 69 58.55 23.80 15.65
C TYR A 69 58.52 22.92 16.92
N PHE A 70 57.88 21.75 16.83
CA PHE A 70 57.80 20.77 17.92
C PHE A 70 57.78 19.31 17.44
N LEU A 71 58.24 18.40 18.29
CA LEU A 71 58.18 16.95 18.07
C LEU A 71 56.98 16.39 18.84
N SER A 72 56.04 15.72 18.16
CA SER A 72 54.72 15.41 18.73
C SER A 72 54.36 13.94 18.70
N PHE A 73 54.15 13.38 19.89
CA PHE A 73 53.69 12.01 20.07
C PHE A 73 52.31 11.99 20.74
N THR A 74 51.58 10.86 20.67
CA THR A 74 50.29 10.67 21.34
C THR A 74 50.34 10.95 22.85
N ALA A 75 51.48 10.71 23.50
CA ALA A 75 51.73 11.12 24.88
C ALA A 75 51.73 12.66 25.06
N GLY A 76 52.38 13.40 24.15
CA GLY A 76 52.41 14.86 24.12
C GLY A 76 53.53 15.46 23.25
N ALA A 77 53.53 16.79 23.14
CA ALA A 77 54.48 17.58 22.35
C ALA A 77 55.72 18.03 23.16
N TYR A 78 56.88 18.02 22.50
CA TYR A 78 58.13 18.63 22.99
C TYR A 78 58.57 19.75 22.04
N PHE A 79 58.74 20.97 22.58
CA PHE A 79 59.17 22.15 21.84
C PHE A 79 60.69 22.37 22.03
N PRO A 80 61.55 22.19 21.01
CA PRO A 80 62.97 22.49 21.12
C PRO A 80 63.22 23.97 21.45
N PRO A 81 64.10 24.29 22.42
CA PRO A 81 64.42 25.66 22.78
C PRO A 81 64.76 26.56 21.57
N LYS A 82 64.35 27.83 21.65
CA LYS A 82 64.60 28.80 20.58
C LYS A 82 66.10 29.01 20.38
N GLY A 83 66.60 28.61 19.22
CA GLY A 83 68.02 28.67 18.86
C GLY A 83 68.81 27.36 19.09
N GLU A 84 68.21 26.33 19.70
CA GLU A 84 68.79 24.99 19.74
C GLU A 84 68.68 24.33 18.36
N ARG A 85 69.80 23.91 17.77
CA ARG A 85 69.84 23.18 16.49
C ARG A 85 70.18 21.70 16.61
N ILE A 86 70.77 21.27 17.73
CA ILE A 86 71.12 19.88 18.02
C ILE A 86 70.71 19.59 19.46
N ASP A 87 69.94 18.53 19.66
CA ASP A 87 69.49 18.08 20.97
C ASP A 87 70.65 17.58 21.86
N PRO A 88 70.78 18.06 23.10
CA PRO A 88 71.74 17.54 24.07
C PRO A 88 71.59 16.04 24.36
N GLU A 89 70.38 15.46 24.29
CA GLU A 89 70.17 14.02 24.56
C GLU A 89 70.72 13.14 23.43
N LEU A 90 70.53 13.54 22.18
CA LEU A 90 71.15 12.92 21.00
C LEU A 90 72.69 12.92 21.11
N LEU A 91 73.27 14.06 21.51
CA LEU A 91 74.71 14.17 21.78
C LEU A 91 75.19 13.35 22.99
N GLY A 92 74.28 12.92 23.86
CA GLY A 92 74.56 11.97 24.94
C GLY A 92 74.65 10.53 24.41
N GLN A 93 73.65 10.10 23.65
CA GLN A 93 73.57 8.76 23.05
C GLN A 93 74.75 8.47 22.11
N LEU A 94 75.18 9.46 21.33
CA LEU A 94 76.28 9.36 20.36
C LEU A 94 77.70 9.21 20.95
N ARG A 95 77.88 9.28 22.28
CA ARG A 95 79.22 9.22 22.92
C ARG A 95 79.70 7.81 23.27
N SER A 96 78.85 6.80 23.12
CA SER A 96 79.16 5.38 23.26
C SER A 96 79.15 4.69 21.89
N ARG A 97 80.11 3.79 21.63
CA ARG A 97 80.01 2.84 20.52
C ARG A 97 79.04 1.73 20.89
N TRP A 98 78.10 1.43 20.01
CA TRP A 98 77.12 0.36 20.20
C TRP A 98 77.76 -1.01 19.95
N ASN A 99 77.46 -2.00 20.81
CA ASN A 99 78.01 -3.36 20.75
C ASN A 99 76.87 -4.42 20.75
N ASP A 100 75.82 -4.11 20.00
CA ASP A 100 74.57 -4.84 19.80
C ASP A 100 74.53 -5.61 18.46
N GLY A 101 75.65 -5.61 17.73
CA GLY A 101 75.75 -6.29 16.43
C GLY A 101 75.11 -5.55 15.26
N ARG A 102 74.68 -4.29 15.41
CA ARG A 102 74.10 -3.49 14.31
C ARG A 102 75.05 -3.39 13.10
N PRO A 103 74.57 -3.44 11.84
CA PRO A 103 75.43 -3.45 10.66
C PRO A 103 76.27 -2.17 10.44
N THR A 104 75.73 -1.02 10.85
CA THR A 104 76.36 0.30 10.73
C THR A 104 76.29 1.02 12.09
N GLN A 105 77.34 1.75 12.45
CA GLN A 105 77.38 2.54 13.70
C GLN A 105 76.63 3.88 13.53
N GLU A 106 75.38 3.79 13.08
CA GLU A 106 74.41 4.87 12.99
C GLU A 106 73.58 4.93 14.29
N THR A 107 73.03 6.11 14.59
CA THR A 107 71.97 6.33 15.59
C THR A 107 70.70 6.78 14.86
N TYR A 108 69.55 6.56 15.46
CA TYR A 108 68.26 7.03 14.95
C TYR A 108 67.85 8.37 15.58
N ALA A 109 67.27 9.26 14.77
CA ALA A 109 66.90 10.61 15.18
C ALA A 109 65.80 11.21 14.28
N PHE A 110 65.34 12.41 14.64
CA PHE A 110 64.45 13.26 13.84
C PHE A 110 65.18 14.52 13.35
N VAL A 111 64.94 14.91 12.10
CA VAL A 111 65.34 16.20 11.51
C VAL A 111 64.08 17.02 11.29
N MET A 112 63.92 18.09 12.06
CA MET A 112 62.85 19.06 11.93
C MET A 112 63.26 20.17 10.96
N PHE A 113 62.36 20.56 10.06
CA PHE A 113 62.61 21.55 9.02
C PHE A 113 62.13 22.96 9.45
N GLU A 114 62.81 24.01 8.99
CA GLU A 114 62.37 25.42 9.14
C GLU A 114 61.83 26.02 7.84
N ARG A 115 61.73 25.19 6.79
CA ARG A 115 61.12 25.50 5.49
C ARG A 115 60.37 24.28 4.98
N ARG A 116 59.47 24.44 4.02
CA ARG A 116 58.67 23.34 3.44
C ARG A 116 59.52 22.12 3.06
N ILE A 117 59.08 20.92 3.40
CA ILE A 117 59.78 19.69 2.99
C ILE A 117 59.61 19.54 1.47
N THR A 118 60.72 19.42 0.75
CA THR A 118 60.73 19.23 -0.71
C THR A 118 61.72 18.14 -1.09
N GLN A 119 61.48 17.48 -2.23
CA GLN A 119 62.34 16.39 -2.71
C GLN A 119 63.82 16.82 -2.80
N ALA A 120 64.10 18.04 -3.29
CA ALA A 120 65.44 18.59 -3.36
C ALA A 120 66.14 18.72 -1.99
N ARG A 121 65.38 19.01 -0.92
CA ARG A 121 65.90 19.09 0.46
C ARG A 121 66.13 17.71 1.07
N LEU A 122 65.26 16.74 0.77
CA LEU A 122 65.49 15.34 1.13
C LEU A 122 66.74 14.78 0.43
N ASP A 123 66.96 15.15 -0.83
CA ASP A 123 68.16 14.76 -1.58
C ASP A 123 69.43 15.45 -1.06
N ALA A 124 69.32 16.70 -0.59
CA ALA A 124 70.41 17.37 0.14
C ALA A 124 70.79 16.62 1.44
N LEU A 125 69.82 16.15 2.24
CA LEU A 125 70.13 15.27 3.39
C LEU A 125 70.84 13.99 2.95
N ARG A 126 70.31 13.29 1.94
CA ARG A 126 70.91 12.06 1.38
C ARG A 126 72.33 12.28 0.86
N SER A 127 72.63 13.45 0.30
CA SER A 127 73.98 13.81 -0.19
C SER A 127 75.05 13.92 0.91
N LEU A 128 74.64 14.12 2.18
CA LEU A 128 75.52 14.05 3.34
C LEU A 128 75.76 12.60 3.83
N GLY A 129 75.19 11.61 3.12
CA GLY A 129 75.22 10.19 3.50
C GLY A 129 74.20 9.82 4.57
N VAL A 130 73.22 10.69 4.87
CA VAL A 130 72.17 10.42 5.85
C VAL A 130 71.08 9.54 5.24
N ARG A 131 70.69 8.49 5.95
CA ARG A 131 69.57 7.63 5.58
C ARG A 131 68.27 8.29 6.01
N VAL A 132 67.59 8.95 5.08
CA VAL A 132 66.24 9.51 5.28
C VAL A 132 65.22 8.36 5.23
N LEU A 133 64.51 8.13 6.33
CA LEU A 133 63.70 6.93 6.55
C LEU A 133 62.21 7.13 6.24
N GLU A 134 61.57 8.12 6.87
CA GLU A 134 60.10 8.31 6.86
C GLU A 134 59.73 9.70 7.38
N PHE A 135 58.53 10.19 7.09
CA PHE A 135 57.98 11.41 7.69
C PHE A 135 57.54 11.18 9.15
N HIS A 136 57.41 12.25 9.91
CA HIS A 136 56.76 12.33 11.22
C HIS A 136 56.10 13.73 11.34
N PRO A 137 54.94 13.88 12.01
CA PRO A 137 54.20 15.13 12.02
C PRO A 137 55.00 16.36 12.44
N HIS A 138 54.50 17.53 12.03
CA HIS A 138 55.13 18.84 12.26
C HIS A 138 56.54 18.91 11.64
N TYR A 139 56.57 18.72 10.31
CA TYR A 139 57.73 18.97 9.46
C TYR A 139 59.02 18.28 9.90
N SER A 140 58.87 17.05 10.40
CA SER A 140 59.97 16.24 10.91
C SER A 140 60.18 14.99 10.04
N MET A 141 61.44 14.62 9.82
CA MET A 141 61.82 13.40 9.10
C MET A 141 62.61 12.47 10.02
N LYS A 142 62.20 11.20 10.11
CA LYS A 142 63.02 10.14 10.68
C LYS A 142 64.28 9.95 9.85
N VAL A 143 65.42 9.83 10.52
CA VAL A 143 66.73 9.63 9.90
C VAL A 143 67.58 8.64 10.68
N ALA A 144 68.47 7.94 9.97
CA ALA A 144 69.63 7.27 10.56
C ALA A 144 70.90 8.02 10.13
N LEU A 145 71.77 8.33 11.08
CA LEU A 145 73.02 9.07 10.84
C LEU A 145 74.14 8.73 11.83
N THR A 146 75.38 9.00 11.44
CA THR A 146 76.58 8.84 12.30
C THR A 146 76.87 10.11 13.11
N PRO A 147 77.70 10.04 14.18
CA PRO A 147 78.08 11.22 14.97
C PRO A 147 78.68 12.36 14.14
N GLU A 148 79.43 12.02 13.08
CA GLU A 148 80.10 12.98 12.20
C GLU A 148 79.11 13.75 11.31
N GLN A 149 77.95 13.16 11.01
CA GLN A 149 76.94 13.75 10.12
C GLN A 149 76.04 14.78 10.84
N VAL A 150 75.84 14.67 12.15
CA VAL A 150 74.93 15.52 12.94
C VAL A 150 75.19 17.01 12.70
N ALA A 151 76.45 17.43 12.79
CA ALA A 151 76.84 18.83 12.63
C ALA A 151 76.67 19.33 11.19
N ALA A 152 76.85 18.47 10.19
CA ALA A 152 76.63 18.80 8.79
C ALA A 152 75.12 18.99 8.51
N VAL A 153 74.27 18.08 8.99
CA VAL A 153 72.80 18.19 8.87
C VAL A 153 72.29 19.46 9.54
N ALA A 154 72.71 19.72 10.78
CA ALA A 154 72.31 20.91 11.53
C ALA A 154 72.84 22.24 10.93
N SER A 155 73.78 22.19 9.97
CA SER A 155 74.28 23.37 9.26
C SER A 155 73.47 23.77 8.02
N LEU A 156 72.54 22.91 7.58
CA LEU A 156 71.67 23.19 6.43
C LEU A 156 70.69 24.34 6.73
N ASP A 157 70.42 25.18 5.72
CA ASP A 157 69.63 26.42 5.85
C ASP A 157 68.11 26.21 5.88
N PHE A 158 67.68 24.94 5.85
CA PHE A 158 66.29 24.50 5.95
C PHE A 158 66.05 23.58 7.16
N VAL A 159 67.06 23.32 8.00
CA VAL A 159 66.96 22.42 9.18
C VAL A 159 66.81 23.24 10.46
N ARG A 160 65.66 23.13 11.12
CA ARG A 160 65.35 23.79 12.40
C ARG A 160 66.12 23.17 13.56
N TRP A 161 66.14 21.84 13.63
CA TRP A 161 66.61 21.06 14.79
C TRP A 161 66.86 19.60 14.42
N VAL A 162 67.82 18.95 15.08
CA VAL A 162 68.10 17.51 14.98
C VAL A 162 68.13 16.91 16.38
N GLY A 163 67.33 15.88 16.65
CA GLY A 163 67.20 15.35 18.01
C GLY A 163 66.42 14.05 18.16
N VAL A 164 66.15 13.66 19.41
CA VAL A 164 65.55 12.36 19.76
C VAL A 164 64.24 12.53 20.57
N PRO A 165 63.32 11.54 20.53
CA PRO A 165 62.10 11.61 21.33
C PRO A 165 62.42 11.37 22.81
N ARG A 166 61.74 12.11 23.70
CA ARG A 166 61.90 11.91 25.14
C ARG A 166 61.30 10.56 25.55
N ARG A 167 61.84 9.91 26.58
CA ARG A 167 61.38 8.58 27.05
C ARG A 167 59.86 8.49 27.25
N TRP A 168 59.27 9.49 27.90
CA TRP A 168 57.82 9.60 28.13
C TRP A 168 56.99 9.79 26.86
N GLN A 169 57.60 10.20 25.73
CA GLN A 169 56.94 10.26 24.42
C GLN A 169 56.88 8.88 23.74
N LYS A 170 57.72 7.93 24.14
CA LYS A 170 57.82 6.60 23.50
C LYS A 170 56.77 5.58 23.98
N VAL A 171 55.95 5.90 24.99
CA VAL A 171 55.02 4.93 25.60
C VAL A 171 53.57 5.38 25.40
N HIS A 172 52.73 4.48 24.89
CA HIS A 172 51.31 4.75 24.67
C HIS A 172 50.55 4.95 25.99
N ARG A 173 49.57 5.87 26.01
CA ARG A 173 48.82 6.23 27.24
C ARG A 173 48.08 5.04 27.85
N ALA A 174 47.51 4.17 27.01
CA ALA A 174 46.78 2.97 27.45
C ALA A 174 47.67 1.87 28.05
N MET A 175 49.00 1.98 27.91
CA MET A 175 49.93 0.96 28.41
C MET A 175 49.82 0.79 29.93
N GLY A 176 49.51 1.87 30.66
CA GLY A 176 49.27 1.80 32.11
C GLY A 176 48.07 0.93 32.50
N GLU A 177 46.97 1.00 31.74
CA GLU A 177 45.76 0.20 31.99
C GLU A 177 45.94 -1.25 31.56
N ALA A 178 46.54 -1.48 30.38
CA ALA A 178 46.84 -2.82 29.85
C ALA A 178 47.80 -3.62 30.75
N LEU A 179 48.69 -2.94 31.47
CA LEU A 179 49.59 -3.57 32.44
C LEU A 179 48.98 -3.73 33.84
N ALA A 180 48.01 -2.89 34.22
CA ALA A 180 47.39 -2.91 35.55
C ALA A 180 46.39 -4.06 35.74
N SER A 181 45.92 -4.68 34.66
CA SER A 181 45.01 -5.84 34.66
C SER A 181 45.73 -7.19 34.80
N LEU A 182 47.06 -7.22 34.64
CA LEU A 182 47.88 -8.42 34.71
C LEU A 182 48.00 -8.98 36.14
N ARG A 183 48.02 -10.31 36.28
CA ARG A 183 48.43 -10.97 37.52
C ARG A 183 49.96 -11.08 37.61
N ASP A 184 50.46 -11.34 38.80
CA ASP A 184 51.89 -11.50 39.06
C ASP A 184 52.50 -12.61 38.16
N GLY A 185 53.41 -12.24 37.26
CA GLY A 185 54.05 -13.13 36.29
C GLY A 185 53.32 -13.29 34.95
N GLU A 186 52.20 -12.62 34.74
CA GLU A 186 51.49 -12.54 33.46
C GLU A 186 52.16 -11.48 32.55
N LEU A 187 52.20 -11.70 31.24
CA LEU A 187 52.79 -10.78 30.26
C LEU A 187 51.67 -10.13 29.43
N ALA A 188 51.73 -8.81 29.23
CA ALA A 188 50.87 -8.15 28.25
C ALA A 188 51.42 -8.42 26.85
N GLU A 189 50.52 -8.70 25.91
CA GLU A 189 50.85 -8.69 24.50
C GLU A 189 50.87 -7.24 23.98
N SER A 190 51.85 -6.91 23.15
CA SER A 190 52.21 -5.51 22.83
C SER A 190 52.92 -5.41 21.49
N TYR A 191 53.00 -4.21 20.94
CA TYR A 191 53.88 -3.89 19.81
C TYR A 191 55.03 -2.97 20.25
N ILE A 192 56.21 -3.24 19.70
CA ILE A 192 57.39 -2.37 19.79
C ILE A 192 57.73 -1.94 18.37
N SER A 193 57.54 -0.65 18.09
CA SER A 193 57.85 -0.03 16.81
C SER A 193 59.29 0.47 16.78
N VAL A 194 59.99 0.19 15.68
CA VAL A 194 61.40 0.52 15.47
C VAL A 194 61.58 1.45 14.27
N PHE A 195 62.70 2.17 14.23
CA PHE A 195 62.93 3.18 13.18
C PHE A 195 63.15 2.59 11.77
N ASP A 196 63.76 1.41 11.66
CA ASP A 196 64.20 0.82 10.39
C ASP A 196 64.01 -0.71 10.36
N SER A 197 63.99 -1.29 9.16
CA SER A 197 63.71 -2.71 8.96
C SER A 197 64.74 -3.63 9.63
N ASP A 198 64.27 -4.72 10.22
CA ASP A 198 65.13 -5.80 10.76
C ASP A 198 65.16 -7.06 9.85
N LEU A 199 64.51 -7.04 8.68
CA LEU A 199 64.58 -8.18 7.74
C LEU A 199 66.01 -8.39 7.25
N CYS A 200 66.44 -9.64 7.24
CA CYS A 200 67.79 -10.05 6.85
C CYS A 200 67.80 -11.43 6.18
N ALA A 201 68.99 -11.92 5.82
CA ALA A 201 69.15 -13.23 5.18
C ALA A 201 68.77 -14.42 6.10
N ASP A 202 68.77 -14.21 7.42
CA ASP A 202 68.36 -15.21 8.42
C ASP A 202 66.85 -15.17 8.71
N SER A 203 66.08 -14.25 8.13
CA SER A 203 64.64 -14.14 8.39
C SER A 203 63.87 -15.35 7.89
N THR A 204 63.01 -15.89 8.74
CA THR A 204 62.19 -17.08 8.47
C THR A 204 60.71 -16.78 8.65
N TRP A 205 59.84 -17.67 8.16
CA TRP A 205 58.41 -17.59 8.37
C TRP A 205 57.84 -18.94 8.81
N ARG A 206 56.71 -18.90 9.50
CA ARG A 206 55.89 -20.07 9.81
C ARG A 206 54.48 -19.90 9.24
N ALA A 207 53.88 -21.01 8.81
CA ALA A 207 52.45 -21.03 8.51
C ALA A 207 51.66 -20.73 9.78
N VAL A 208 50.62 -19.91 9.67
CA VAL A 208 49.68 -19.59 10.74
C VAL A 208 48.29 -19.96 10.27
N GLY A 209 47.57 -20.74 11.09
CA GLY A 209 46.21 -21.16 10.81
C GLY A 209 46.06 -22.33 9.84
N THR A 210 44.81 -22.61 9.48
CA THR A 210 44.41 -23.58 8.45
C THR A 210 43.75 -22.88 7.27
N LEU A 211 43.75 -23.51 6.10
CA LEU A 211 43.11 -23.02 4.87
C LEU A 211 42.22 -24.12 4.28
N GLU A 212 40.94 -23.84 4.11
CA GLU A 212 39.94 -24.72 3.50
C GLU A 212 39.25 -24.00 2.33
N GLN A 213 38.72 -24.78 1.39
CA GLN A 213 37.84 -24.30 0.34
C GLN A 213 36.57 -25.15 0.32
N GLY A 214 35.46 -24.55 -0.11
CA GLY A 214 34.22 -25.29 -0.31
C GLY A 214 33.31 -24.69 -1.36
N GLY A 215 32.17 -25.36 -1.54
CA GLY A 215 31.09 -25.00 -2.46
C GLY A 215 30.04 -26.11 -2.53
N PRO A 216 29.13 -26.08 -3.53
CA PRO A 216 28.08 -27.09 -3.73
C PRO A 216 28.58 -28.54 -3.79
N ASP A 217 29.84 -28.74 -4.18
CA ASP A 217 30.47 -30.06 -4.36
C ASP A 217 31.18 -30.59 -3.09
N GLY A 218 31.13 -29.86 -1.97
CA GLY A 218 31.73 -30.24 -0.68
C GLY A 218 32.93 -29.38 -0.25
N VAL A 219 33.61 -29.80 0.82
CA VAL A 219 34.72 -29.07 1.47
C VAL A 219 36.05 -29.83 1.32
N ALA A 220 37.14 -29.12 1.12
CA ALA A 220 38.49 -29.67 1.03
C ALA A 220 39.55 -28.78 1.73
N LEU A 221 40.42 -29.42 2.52
CA LEU A 221 41.64 -28.81 3.07
C LEU A 221 42.65 -28.51 1.95
N VAL A 222 43.32 -27.36 2.03
CA VAL A 222 44.30 -26.90 1.02
C VAL A 222 45.71 -26.86 1.61
N GLU A 223 46.44 -27.96 1.47
CA GLU A 223 47.85 -28.07 1.90
C GLU A 223 48.81 -27.40 0.88
N ASP A 224 48.71 -26.07 0.69
CA ASP A 224 49.65 -25.28 -0.13
C ASP A 224 50.45 -24.27 0.73
N PRO A 225 51.74 -24.54 1.02
CA PRO A 225 52.63 -23.63 1.76
C PRO A 225 52.81 -22.24 1.13
N ALA A 226 52.49 -22.08 -0.17
CA ALA A 226 52.53 -20.77 -0.80
C ALA A 226 51.39 -19.85 -0.34
N ARG A 227 50.25 -20.41 0.09
CA ARG A 227 48.97 -19.70 0.28
C ARG A 227 48.51 -19.54 1.72
N VAL A 228 48.98 -20.40 2.62
CA VAL A 228 48.75 -20.23 4.07
C VAL A 228 49.32 -18.90 4.54
N ALA A 229 48.64 -18.25 5.49
CA ALA A 229 49.09 -16.99 6.08
C ALA A 229 50.44 -17.17 6.80
N LYS A 230 51.28 -16.14 6.81
CA LYS A 230 52.70 -16.24 7.19
C LYS A 230 53.08 -15.21 8.24
N ALA A 231 53.37 -15.67 9.45
CA ALA A 231 54.05 -14.86 10.46
C ALA A 231 55.56 -14.93 10.25
N TRP A 232 56.21 -13.77 10.18
CA TRP A 232 57.66 -13.64 9.99
C TRP A 232 58.41 -13.53 11.32
N GLN A 233 59.63 -14.04 11.33
CA GLN A 233 60.63 -13.88 12.37
C GLN A 233 61.84 -13.21 11.71
N SER A 234 62.25 -12.03 12.18
CA SER A 234 63.34 -11.29 11.52
C SER A 234 64.67 -12.01 11.72
N ASN A 235 64.87 -12.59 12.91
CA ASN A 235 66.13 -13.14 13.42
C ASN A 235 67.30 -12.13 13.36
N GLY A 236 67.00 -10.84 13.16
CA GLY A 236 67.97 -9.76 12.99
C GLY A 236 68.60 -9.32 14.31
N TRP A 237 69.26 -8.16 14.30
CA TRP A 237 69.96 -7.67 15.49
C TRP A 237 68.99 -6.99 16.46
N GLN A 238 67.96 -6.29 15.95
CA GLN A 238 66.96 -5.63 16.79
C GLN A 238 66.12 -6.65 17.57
N GLN A 239 65.72 -7.76 16.93
CA GLN A 239 65.05 -8.87 17.61
C GLN A 239 65.88 -9.42 18.79
N ARG A 240 67.19 -9.67 18.58
CA ARG A 240 68.06 -10.25 19.61
C ARG A 240 68.24 -9.33 20.83
N GLU A 241 68.33 -8.02 20.61
CA GLU A 241 68.41 -7.05 21.73
C GLU A 241 67.10 -6.99 22.53
N LEU A 242 65.94 -7.12 21.90
CA LEU A 242 64.65 -7.25 22.61
C LEU A 242 64.60 -8.55 23.43
N GLU A 243 65.01 -9.68 22.84
CA GLU A 243 65.08 -10.98 23.52
C GLU A 243 66.06 -10.95 24.72
N LEU A 244 67.15 -10.18 24.65
CA LEU A 244 68.09 -9.98 25.77
C LEU A 244 67.48 -9.22 26.96
N LEU A 245 66.45 -8.39 26.74
CA LEU A 245 65.64 -7.80 27.81
C LEU A 245 64.62 -8.80 28.40
N GLY A 246 64.55 -10.03 27.87
CA GLY A 246 63.61 -11.07 28.26
C GLY A 246 62.21 -10.89 27.66
N ILE A 247 62.09 -10.14 26.56
CA ILE A 247 60.83 -9.91 25.83
C ILE A 247 60.62 -11.09 24.88
N GLU A 248 59.42 -11.68 24.87
CA GLU A 248 59.07 -12.79 23.96
C GLU A 248 58.65 -12.21 22.60
N VAL A 249 59.41 -12.46 21.53
CA VAL A 249 59.10 -11.97 20.18
C VAL A 249 58.22 -12.97 19.43
N LEU A 250 56.96 -12.60 19.18
CA LEU A 250 55.96 -13.47 18.55
C LEU A 250 56.06 -13.46 17.03
N GLU A 251 56.26 -12.28 16.43
CA GLU A 251 56.43 -12.04 14.99
C GLU A 251 56.93 -10.62 14.70
N TYR A 252 57.46 -10.40 13.50
CA TYR A 252 57.90 -9.10 12.99
C TYR A 252 57.08 -8.66 11.76
N VAL A 253 56.61 -7.41 11.77
CA VAL A 253 55.77 -6.81 10.73
C VAL A 253 56.54 -5.69 10.03
N ASP A 254 57.08 -5.98 8.85
CA ASP A 254 58.00 -5.06 8.17
C ASP A 254 57.34 -3.79 7.64
N ALA A 255 56.10 -3.90 7.14
CA ALA A 255 55.35 -2.79 6.54
C ALA A 255 55.16 -1.58 7.49
N ILE A 256 55.18 -1.81 8.80
CA ILE A 256 55.08 -0.79 9.85
C ILE A 256 56.31 -0.75 10.78
N ARG A 257 57.33 -1.55 10.47
CA ARG A 257 58.58 -1.72 11.24
C ARG A 257 58.30 -1.96 12.73
N ALA A 258 57.59 -3.03 13.05
CA ALA A 258 57.23 -3.35 14.44
C ALA A 258 57.35 -4.84 14.77
N PHE A 259 57.68 -5.13 16.02
CA PHE A 259 57.63 -6.47 16.60
C PHE A 259 56.34 -6.62 17.42
N ARG A 260 55.57 -7.69 17.18
CA ARG A 260 54.53 -8.15 18.11
C ARG A 260 55.21 -9.01 19.17
N VAL A 261 55.00 -8.68 20.43
CA VAL A 261 55.76 -9.23 21.56
C VAL A 261 54.87 -9.50 22.77
N ARG A 262 55.38 -10.27 23.74
CA ARG A 262 54.86 -10.29 25.12
C ARG A 262 55.89 -9.77 26.10
N LEU A 263 55.46 -8.89 27.00
CA LEU A 263 56.33 -8.20 27.95
C LEU A 263 55.65 -7.93 29.30
N ALA A 264 56.47 -7.76 30.33
CA ALA A 264 56.08 -7.42 31.69
C ALA A 264 56.19 -5.89 31.94
N PRO A 265 55.51 -5.34 32.95
CA PRO A 265 55.55 -3.89 33.25
C PRO A 265 56.97 -3.32 33.39
N ALA A 266 57.89 -4.09 33.98
CA ALA A 266 59.28 -3.68 34.20
C ALA A 266 60.12 -3.58 32.90
N GLN A 267 59.67 -4.18 31.80
CA GLN A 267 60.39 -4.21 30.52
C GLN A 267 60.08 -3.00 29.63
N VAL A 268 58.96 -2.29 29.85
CA VAL A 268 58.57 -1.12 29.04
C VAL A 268 59.59 0.00 29.12
N GLU A 269 59.97 0.41 30.34
CA GLU A 269 60.95 1.48 30.55
C GLU A 269 62.32 1.09 29.96
N LEU A 270 62.73 -0.17 30.09
CA LEU A 270 63.99 -0.68 29.53
C LEU A 270 63.99 -0.64 28.00
N ALA A 271 62.91 -1.09 27.36
CA ALA A 271 62.76 -1.02 25.91
C ALA A 271 62.69 0.43 25.40
N ALA A 272 62.10 1.36 26.16
CA ALA A 272 62.06 2.77 25.82
C ALA A 272 63.44 3.46 25.85
N GLU A 273 64.42 2.94 26.61
CA GLU A 273 65.79 3.46 26.61
C GLU A 273 66.56 3.18 25.30
N LEU A 274 66.18 2.14 24.55
CA LEU A 274 66.87 1.74 23.31
C LEU A 274 66.72 2.80 22.20
N ASP A 275 67.80 3.09 21.47
CA ASP A 275 67.81 4.15 20.46
C ASP A 275 67.01 3.79 19.20
N PHE A 276 67.01 2.51 18.81
CA PHE A 276 66.26 1.99 17.67
C PHE A 276 64.75 1.83 17.94
N VAL A 277 64.32 1.85 19.21
CA VAL A 277 62.90 1.82 19.58
C VAL A 277 62.29 3.21 19.46
N GLN A 278 61.29 3.34 18.58
CA GLN A 278 60.52 4.55 18.36
C GLN A 278 59.34 4.66 19.34
N PHE A 279 58.55 3.58 19.52
CA PHE A 279 57.30 3.63 20.26
C PHE A 279 56.89 2.24 20.81
N ILE A 280 56.19 2.21 21.94
CA ILE A 280 55.69 1.00 22.63
C ILE A 280 54.20 1.17 22.94
N GLU A 281 53.40 0.17 22.58
CA GLU A 281 51.94 0.21 22.64
C GLU A 281 51.35 -1.18 22.94
N PRO A 282 50.18 -1.28 23.61
CA PRO A 282 49.53 -2.56 23.85
C PRO A 282 48.98 -3.17 22.55
N HIS A 283 48.89 -4.50 22.47
CA HIS A 283 48.19 -5.18 21.38
C HIS A 283 46.69 -5.10 21.64
N GLY A 284 45.94 -4.65 20.64
CA GLY A 284 44.50 -4.63 20.71
C GLY A 284 43.90 -6.03 20.76
N MET A 285 42.87 -6.23 21.59
CA MET A 285 41.97 -7.38 21.46
C MET A 285 40.71 -6.89 20.77
N PRO A 286 40.48 -7.25 19.50
CA PRO A 286 39.27 -6.86 18.82
C PRO A 286 38.05 -7.55 19.43
N THR A 287 36.89 -6.89 19.30
CA THR A 287 35.60 -7.33 19.84
C THR A 287 34.46 -6.94 18.89
N LEU A 288 33.31 -7.59 19.04
CA LEU A 288 32.20 -7.68 18.08
C LEU A 288 31.01 -6.71 18.36
N ALA A 289 30.00 -6.64 17.47
CA ALA A 289 28.73 -5.88 17.53
C ALA A 289 27.73 -6.29 16.38
N HIS A 290 26.45 -5.86 16.32
CA HIS A 290 25.47 -6.36 15.30
C HIS A 290 24.14 -5.56 15.05
N ASP A 291 23.57 -5.31 13.83
CA ASP A 291 22.09 -5.43 13.48
C ASP A 291 21.15 -4.34 12.70
N GLU A 292 19.81 -4.11 12.92
CA GLU A 292 18.65 -4.02 11.88
C GLU A 292 18.57 -2.96 10.74
N SER A 293 18.06 -3.24 9.48
CA SER A 293 18.29 -2.39 8.26
C SER A 293 17.48 -2.32 6.90
N MET A 294 17.24 -3.39 6.11
CA MET A 294 17.42 -3.35 4.62
C MET A 294 16.63 -2.30 3.81
N PRO A 295 15.29 -2.16 3.98
CA PRO A 295 14.50 -1.15 3.26
C PRO A 295 14.85 0.29 3.66
N MET A 296 15.46 0.49 4.83
CA MET A 296 15.91 1.81 5.30
C MET A 296 16.98 2.43 4.41
N VAL A 297 17.77 1.59 3.73
CA VAL A 297 18.89 1.97 2.84
C VAL A 297 18.60 1.72 1.36
N LEU A 298 17.34 1.38 1.00
CA LEU A 298 16.90 1.05 -0.37
C LEU A 298 17.65 -0.11 -1.06
N ALA A 299 18.30 -0.99 -0.27
CA ALA A 299 18.99 -2.16 -0.79
C ALA A 299 18.01 -3.20 -1.37
N ASP A 300 16.79 -3.25 -0.85
CA ASP A 300 15.67 -4.07 -1.36
C ASP A 300 15.28 -3.70 -2.80
N TYR A 301 15.30 -2.42 -3.16
CA TYR A 301 15.09 -2.00 -4.54
C TYR A 301 16.28 -2.35 -5.45
N THR A 302 17.51 -2.08 -5.02
CA THR A 302 18.70 -2.20 -5.89
C THR A 302 19.12 -3.66 -6.13
N ARG A 303 18.95 -4.55 -5.13
CA ARG A 303 19.34 -5.97 -5.23
C ARG A 303 18.62 -6.73 -6.35
N ARG A 304 17.41 -6.28 -6.73
CA ARG A 304 16.63 -6.78 -7.87
C ARG A 304 17.38 -6.70 -9.21
N PHE A 305 18.27 -5.72 -9.34
CA PHE A 305 19.02 -5.43 -10.56
C PHE A 305 20.51 -5.78 -10.41
N TYR A 306 21.05 -5.60 -9.20
CA TYR A 306 22.45 -5.84 -8.87
C TYR A 306 22.53 -6.72 -7.63
N THR A 307 22.56 -8.03 -7.83
CA THR A 307 22.63 -9.04 -6.78
C THR A 307 24.02 -9.23 -6.17
N GLY A 308 25.03 -8.46 -6.58
CA GLY A 308 26.43 -8.72 -6.26
C GLY A 308 27.02 -9.93 -6.97
N ALA A 309 26.36 -10.43 -8.02
CA ALA A 309 26.90 -11.51 -8.85
C ALA A 309 28.22 -11.11 -9.53
N ALA A 310 28.90 -12.09 -10.14
CA ALA A 310 30.12 -11.86 -10.91
C ALA A 310 29.93 -10.67 -11.88
N PRO A 311 30.83 -9.67 -11.87
CA PRO A 311 32.23 -9.77 -11.43
C PRO A 311 32.56 -9.34 -9.98
N ALA A 312 31.60 -9.12 -9.08
CA ALA A 312 31.95 -8.74 -7.69
C ALA A 312 32.63 -9.89 -6.92
N VAL A 313 33.62 -9.55 -6.09
CA VAL A 313 34.33 -10.45 -5.17
C VAL A 313 34.41 -9.76 -3.82
N VAL A 314 34.04 -10.47 -2.76
CA VAL A 314 33.87 -9.94 -1.39
C VAL A 314 34.51 -10.89 -0.39
N GLY A 315 34.84 -10.41 0.79
CA GLY A 315 35.18 -11.25 1.93
C GLY A 315 34.79 -10.63 3.26
N GLU A 316 35.10 -11.34 4.34
CA GLU A 316 35.00 -10.86 5.71
C GLU A 316 36.17 -11.40 6.55
N GLY A 317 36.57 -10.64 7.57
CA GLY A 317 37.32 -11.18 8.70
C GLY A 317 36.39 -11.17 9.91
N ASP A 318 36.06 -12.35 10.45
CA ASP A 318 35.05 -12.46 11.51
C ASP A 318 35.15 -13.77 12.34
N SER A 319 34.09 -14.24 13.01
CA SER A 319 34.14 -15.39 13.94
C SER A 319 34.07 -16.78 13.30
N GLY A 320 33.79 -16.86 12.00
CA GLY A 320 33.43 -18.07 11.28
C GLY A 320 32.27 -17.78 10.33
N ILE A 321 31.77 -18.80 9.63
CA ILE A 321 30.60 -18.67 8.76
C ILE A 321 29.99 -20.05 8.52
N GLU A 322 28.79 -20.26 9.05
CA GLU A 322 28.07 -21.51 8.90
C GLU A 322 27.44 -21.61 7.49
N TYR A 323 28.28 -21.93 6.50
CA TYR A 323 27.86 -22.10 5.10
C TYR A 323 26.81 -23.20 4.88
N SER A 324 26.59 -24.11 5.82
CA SER A 324 25.50 -25.10 5.70
C SER A 324 24.13 -24.53 6.09
N HIS A 325 24.06 -23.29 6.58
CA HIS A 325 22.83 -22.52 6.62
C HIS A 325 22.23 -22.40 5.21
N ALA A 326 20.92 -22.57 5.07
CA ALA A 326 20.25 -22.68 3.79
C ALA A 326 20.34 -21.40 2.94
N ASP A 327 20.48 -20.22 3.55
CA ASP A 327 20.68 -18.95 2.82
C ASP A 327 22.12 -18.74 2.35
N LEU A 328 23.10 -19.46 2.93
CA LEU A 328 24.53 -19.40 2.59
C LEU A 328 25.02 -20.64 1.82
N THR A 329 24.19 -21.69 1.76
CA THR A 329 24.42 -22.90 0.98
C THR A 329 24.34 -22.59 -0.53
N GLY A 330 25.28 -23.15 -1.30
CA GLY A 330 25.31 -23.02 -2.76
C GLY A 330 26.36 -22.04 -3.30
N PHE A 331 27.00 -21.25 -2.43
CA PHE A 331 28.06 -20.32 -2.79
C PHE A 331 29.46 -20.97 -2.74
N PHE A 332 30.40 -20.44 -3.52
CA PHE A 332 31.80 -20.88 -3.52
C PHE A 332 32.62 -20.04 -2.55
N TRP A 333 33.51 -20.66 -1.78
CA TRP A 333 34.27 -19.93 -0.76
C TRP A 333 35.71 -20.40 -0.60
N THR A 334 36.49 -19.59 0.10
CA THR A 334 37.82 -19.89 0.63
C THR A 334 37.89 -19.33 2.05
N ALA A 335 38.31 -20.13 3.02
CA ALA A 335 38.27 -19.76 4.43
C ALA A 335 39.60 -20.06 5.13
N SER A 336 40.09 -19.10 5.93
CA SER A 336 41.30 -19.25 6.72
C SER A 336 40.99 -19.16 8.22
N ASN A 337 41.43 -20.11 9.05
CA ASN A 337 41.29 -20.01 10.50
C ASN A 337 42.58 -19.45 11.14
N LEU A 338 42.55 -18.17 11.53
CA LEU A 338 43.63 -17.50 12.27
C LEU A 338 43.32 -17.36 13.77
N SER A 339 42.24 -17.98 14.26
CA SER A 339 41.82 -17.90 15.67
C SER A 339 42.70 -18.70 16.66
N GLY A 340 43.78 -19.34 16.20
CA GLY A 340 44.67 -20.17 17.04
C GLY A 340 44.02 -21.41 17.67
N SER A 341 42.71 -21.60 17.49
CA SER A 341 41.93 -22.74 17.96
C SER A 341 42.04 -23.94 17.01
N ALA A 342 41.52 -25.08 17.44
CA ALA A 342 41.38 -26.29 16.62
C ALA A 342 39.98 -26.41 15.97
N GLU A 343 39.17 -25.34 16.00
CA GLU A 343 37.87 -25.27 15.30
C GLU A 343 38.08 -25.32 13.77
N ALA A 344 37.07 -25.77 13.02
CA ALA A 344 37.12 -25.74 11.55
C ALA A 344 37.11 -24.28 11.02
N THR A 345 37.48 -24.06 9.76
CA THR A 345 37.55 -22.68 9.24
C THR A 345 36.17 -22.02 9.07
N THR A 346 35.12 -22.83 8.93
CA THR A 346 33.73 -22.41 8.76
C THR A 346 32.92 -22.48 10.04
N ASP A 347 33.29 -23.35 10.99
CA ASP A 347 32.58 -23.52 12.26
C ASP A 347 32.47 -22.18 13.01
N ASP A 348 31.24 -21.74 13.27
CA ASP A 348 30.94 -20.44 13.86
C ASP A 348 30.16 -20.59 15.18
N VAL A 349 30.81 -21.23 16.17
CA VAL A 349 30.30 -21.38 17.54
C VAL A 349 29.93 -20.04 18.22
N CYS A 350 30.40 -18.90 17.69
CA CYS A 350 30.05 -17.54 18.12
C CYS A 350 28.76 -17.03 17.43
N GLY A 351 28.48 -17.52 16.23
CA GLY A 351 27.35 -17.15 15.37
C GLY A 351 27.38 -15.71 14.86
N HIS A 352 28.49 -15.00 14.99
CA HIS A 352 28.56 -13.58 14.61
C HIS A 352 28.82 -13.42 13.11
N GLY A 353 29.90 -14.01 12.60
CA GLY A 353 30.27 -13.94 11.19
C GLY A 353 29.19 -14.53 10.27
N THR A 354 28.50 -15.60 10.67
CA THR A 354 27.35 -16.14 9.93
C THR A 354 26.24 -15.11 9.72
N HIS A 355 25.97 -14.28 10.73
CA HIS A 355 24.95 -13.24 10.71
C HIS A 355 25.41 -11.99 9.91
N VAL A 356 26.71 -11.67 9.97
CA VAL A 356 27.38 -10.70 9.08
C VAL A 356 27.24 -11.13 7.63
N ALA A 357 27.63 -12.36 7.30
CA ALA A 357 27.58 -12.92 5.96
C ALA A 357 26.15 -13.01 5.42
N GLY A 358 25.18 -13.41 6.26
CA GLY A 358 23.76 -13.38 5.92
C GLY A 358 23.30 -11.97 5.51
N THR A 359 23.75 -10.95 6.24
CA THR A 359 23.46 -9.54 5.93
C THR A 359 24.10 -9.09 4.60
N ILE A 360 25.31 -9.56 4.28
CA ILE A 360 25.97 -9.26 2.99
C ILE A 360 25.28 -10.00 1.84
N MET A 361 25.13 -11.32 1.95
CA MET A 361 24.92 -12.22 0.81
C MET A 361 23.92 -13.36 1.04
N GLY A 362 23.20 -13.39 2.16
CA GLY A 362 22.12 -14.35 2.40
C GLY A 362 21.12 -14.34 1.26
N SER A 363 20.77 -15.53 0.76
CA SER A 363 20.04 -15.68 -0.51
C SER A 363 18.51 -15.65 -0.40
N GLY A 364 17.97 -15.46 0.81
CA GLY A 364 16.53 -15.46 1.07
C GLY A 364 15.85 -16.78 0.67
N ALA A 365 16.56 -17.89 0.81
CA ALA A 365 16.11 -19.23 0.41
C ALA A 365 15.16 -19.85 1.45
N VAL A 366 15.36 -19.53 2.73
CA VAL A 366 14.43 -19.84 3.81
C VAL A 366 13.27 -18.85 3.81
N ASP A 367 13.57 -17.55 3.84
CA ASP A 367 12.59 -16.47 3.80
C ASP A 367 13.11 -15.31 2.93
N ALA A 368 12.37 -14.97 1.87
CA ALA A 368 12.73 -13.91 0.94
C ALA A 368 12.78 -12.51 1.56
N SER A 369 12.12 -12.28 2.71
CA SER A 369 12.17 -11.00 3.42
C SER A 369 13.51 -10.74 4.13
N HIS A 370 14.25 -11.81 4.47
CA HIS A 370 15.54 -11.77 5.17
C HIS A 370 16.76 -11.88 4.23
N GLU A 371 16.54 -11.73 2.93
CA GLU A 371 17.60 -11.67 1.93
C GLU A 371 18.65 -10.59 2.28
N GLY A 372 19.92 -10.87 1.99
CA GLY A 372 21.03 -9.94 2.13
C GLY A 372 21.00 -8.80 1.10
N ALA A 373 21.93 -7.84 1.22
CA ALA A 373 22.05 -6.77 0.24
C ALA A 373 22.57 -7.27 -1.13
N ALA A 374 23.39 -8.33 -1.15
CA ALA A 374 24.10 -8.82 -2.33
C ALA A 374 24.00 -10.36 -2.46
N ARG A 375 22.76 -10.86 -2.55
CA ARG A 375 22.29 -12.27 -2.64
C ARG A 375 22.96 -13.24 -3.63
N SER A 376 23.92 -12.80 -4.42
CA SER A 376 24.61 -13.62 -5.43
C SER A 376 26.12 -13.41 -5.45
N VAL A 377 26.66 -12.70 -4.46
CA VAL A 377 28.09 -12.73 -4.15
C VAL A 377 28.53 -14.19 -4.08
N ALA A 378 29.64 -14.47 -4.74
CA ALA A 378 30.23 -15.79 -4.83
C ALA A 378 29.37 -16.93 -5.45
N GLY A 379 28.37 -16.58 -6.27
CA GLY A 379 27.53 -17.54 -6.99
C GLY A 379 28.19 -18.29 -8.16
N THR A 380 29.50 -18.15 -8.40
CA THR A 380 30.20 -18.87 -9.48
C THR A 380 31.59 -19.36 -9.04
N ALA A 381 32.12 -20.42 -9.65
CA ALA A 381 33.44 -20.96 -9.29
C ALA A 381 34.62 -19.98 -9.50
N THR A 382 34.42 -18.87 -10.23
CA THR A 382 35.42 -17.82 -10.46
C THR A 382 35.21 -16.59 -9.57
N THR A 383 34.17 -16.57 -8.75
CA THR A 383 33.98 -15.58 -7.68
C THR A 383 33.76 -16.33 -6.37
N ARG A 384 34.75 -16.33 -5.48
CA ARG A 384 34.66 -16.91 -4.14
C ARG A 384 34.47 -15.83 -3.09
N PHE A 385 33.74 -16.14 -2.04
CA PHE A 385 33.75 -15.35 -0.82
C PHE A 385 35.00 -15.72 0.00
N PHE A 386 35.71 -14.71 0.51
CA PHE A 386 36.92 -14.90 1.32
C PHE A 386 36.56 -14.72 2.80
N ASN A 387 36.47 -15.81 3.57
CA ASN A 387 36.33 -15.73 5.01
C ASN A 387 37.70 -15.82 5.71
N THR A 388 37.91 -15.02 6.76
CA THR A 388 39.03 -15.17 7.69
C THR A 388 38.49 -15.24 9.12
N LYS A 389 38.48 -16.44 9.70
CA LYS A 389 38.06 -16.69 11.08
C LYS A 389 39.13 -16.21 12.07
N LEU A 390 38.81 -15.19 12.86
CA LEU A 390 39.65 -14.52 13.86
C LEU A 390 39.24 -14.86 15.30
N PHE A 391 37.96 -15.19 15.52
CA PHE A 391 37.38 -15.46 16.83
C PHE A 391 36.96 -16.94 16.96
N TYR A 392 36.89 -17.43 18.20
CA TYR A 392 36.57 -18.83 18.52
C TYR A 392 35.68 -18.97 19.77
N GLY A 393 34.93 -20.08 19.81
CA GLY A 393 33.98 -20.41 20.88
C GLY A 393 32.79 -19.45 21.05
N ALA A 394 31.79 -19.86 21.83
CA ALA A 394 30.55 -19.10 22.08
C ALA A 394 30.74 -17.78 22.83
N GLY A 395 31.92 -17.53 23.40
CA GLY A 395 32.29 -16.22 23.97
C GLY A 395 32.95 -15.28 22.96
N CYS A 396 33.11 -15.71 21.71
CA CYS A 396 33.72 -14.96 20.62
C CYS A 396 35.13 -14.46 20.97
N TRP A 397 35.95 -15.34 21.54
CA TRP A 397 37.28 -14.99 22.03
C TRP A 397 38.23 -14.75 20.86
N TYR A 398 39.01 -13.68 20.92
CA TYR A 398 40.02 -13.40 19.91
C TYR A 398 41.21 -14.37 20.01
N GLY A 399 41.63 -14.89 18.86
CA GLY A 399 42.64 -15.96 18.78
C GLY A 399 44.10 -15.53 18.62
N GLY A 400 44.34 -14.36 18.03
CA GLY A 400 45.68 -13.77 17.89
C GLY A 400 46.44 -14.09 16.60
N ALA A 401 46.49 -13.11 15.70
CA ALA A 401 47.46 -12.99 14.60
C ALA A 401 47.75 -11.50 14.37
N SER A 402 48.97 -11.12 13.97
CA SER A 402 49.23 -9.71 13.62
C SER A 402 48.28 -9.22 12.52
N MET A 403 47.97 -7.92 12.55
CA MET A 403 47.09 -7.30 11.55
C MET A 403 47.56 -7.53 10.10
N ALA A 404 48.88 -7.62 9.89
CA ALA A 404 49.46 -7.93 8.58
C ALA A 404 49.20 -9.38 8.15
N THR A 405 49.19 -10.33 9.10
CA THR A 405 48.83 -11.72 8.83
C THR A 405 47.34 -11.85 8.51
N VAL A 406 46.49 -11.08 9.19
CA VAL A 406 45.04 -11.00 8.92
C VAL A 406 44.76 -10.40 7.54
N PHE A 407 45.35 -9.25 7.21
CA PHE A 407 45.09 -8.61 5.90
C PHE A 407 45.71 -9.39 4.72
N GLY A 408 46.83 -10.08 4.96
CA GLY A 408 47.50 -10.92 3.96
C GLY A 408 46.64 -12.07 3.39
N THR A 409 45.53 -12.46 4.03
CA THR A 409 44.57 -13.43 3.46
C THR A 409 43.76 -12.83 2.30
N PHE A 410 43.62 -11.50 2.25
CA PHE A 410 42.85 -10.78 1.25
C PHE A 410 43.70 -10.12 0.16
N ASP A 411 45.03 -10.00 0.34
CA ASP A 411 45.91 -9.27 -0.58
C ASP A 411 46.11 -9.93 -1.96
N SER A 412 45.74 -11.22 -2.12
CA SER A 412 46.09 -12.04 -3.30
C SER A 412 44.93 -12.82 -3.92
N SER A 413 45.06 -13.14 -5.21
CA SER A 413 44.08 -13.96 -5.95
C SER A 413 44.14 -15.43 -5.54
N TYR A 414 42.99 -16.08 -5.44
CA TYR A 414 42.87 -17.50 -5.13
C TYR A 414 42.68 -18.36 -6.38
N THR A 415 43.53 -19.37 -6.59
CA THR A 415 43.41 -20.32 -7.72
C THR A 415 43.03 -21.71 -7.23
N ASP A 416 41.81 -22.18 -7.48
CA ASP A 416 41.39 -23.49 -6.97
C ASP A 416 42.14 -24.68 -7.59
N GLY A 417 41.95 -25.88 -7.03
CA GLY A 417 42.59 -27.11 -7.50
C GLY A 417 42.19 -27.55 -8.92
N SER A 418 41.19 -26.90 -9.52
CA SER A 418 40.76 -27.09 -10.91
C SER A 418 41.32 -26.03 -11.86
N GLY A 419 42.05 -25.03 -11.34
CA GLY A 419 42.65 -23.95 -12.10
C GLY A 419 41.79 -22.70 -12.27
N ASN A 420 40.62 -22.60 -11.61
CA ASN A 420 39.82 -21.38 -11.65
C ASN A 420 40.48 -20.30 -10.77
N VAL A 421 40.71 -19.12 -11.34
CA VAL A 421 41.26 -17.97 -10.59
C VAL A 421 40.13 -17.04 -10.16
N THR A 422 39.94 -16.92 -8.86
CA THR A 422 39.18 -15.84 -8.23
C THR A 422 40.15 -14.67 -7.94
N PRO A 423 39.88 -13.44 -8.41
CA PRO A 423 40.65 -12.26 -8.01
C PRO A 423 40.65 -12.05 -6.48
N ARG A 424 41.59 -11.28 -5.96
CA ARG A 424 41.50 -10.79 -4.57
C ARG A 424 40.21 -9.95 -4.38
N PRO A 425 39.58 -9.91 -3.18
CA PRO A 425 38.32 -9.19 -3.00
C PRO A 425 38.37 -7.70 -3.36
N HIS A 426 37.24 -7.15 -3.78
CA HIS A 426 37.10 -5.70 -4.03
C HIS A 426 36.69 -4.94 -2.77
N ALA A 427 35.82 -5.54 -1.95
CA ALA A 427 35.40 -5.05 -0.65
C ALA A 427 35.52 -6.17 0.41
N ILE A 428 35.87 -5.81 1.64
CA ILE A 428 36.03 -6.74 2.76
C ILE A 428 35.31 -6.15 3.96
N ASN A 429 34.45 -6.94 4.59
CA ASN A 429 33.78 -6.57 5.82
C ASN A 429 34.67 -6.88 7.03
N GLN A 430 34.84 -5.91 7.93
CA GLN A 430 35.62 -6.05 9.17
C GLN A 430 34.74 -5.62 10.35
N SER A 431 33.95 -6.57 10.84
CA SER A 431 32.83 -6.31 11.75
C SER A 431 33.23 -6.35 13.23
N TRP A 432 34.41 -5.80 13.54
CA TRP A 432 35.08 -5.88 14.83
C TRP A 432 36.03 -4.71 15.07
N GLY A 433 36.46 -4.54 16.32
CA GLY A 433 37.52 -3.60 16.71
C GLY A 433 37.88 -3.68 18.19
N THR A 434 39.07 -3.22 18.53
CA THR A 434 39.62 -3.06 19.87
C THR A 434 39.02 -1.81 20.54
N PRO A 435 38.49 -1.92 21.77
CA PRO A 435 37.96 -0.77 22.52
C PRO A 435 38.91 0.43 22.55
N SER A 436 38.38 1.63 22.35
CA SER A 436 39.19 2.86 22.32
C SER A 436 39.89 3.09 23.66
N PRO A 437 41.17 3.49 23.68
CA PRO A 437 41.89 3.79 24.91
C PRO A 437 41.36 5.06 25.60
N ALA A 438 41.74 5.27 26.87
CA ALA A 438 41.39 6.50 27.60
C ALA A 438 41.89 7.77 26.86
N GLY A 439 40.95 8.55 26.32
CA GLY A 439 41.22 9.73 25.49
C GLY A 439 41.04 9.53 23.98
N GLY A 440 40.67 8.33 23.54
CA GLY A 440 40.36 7.98 22.16
C GLY A 440 41.54 7.45 21.34
N SER A 441 41.21 6.81 20.22
CA SER A 441 42.17 6.28 19.25
C SER A 441 42.72 7.39 18.35
N PHE A 442 44.03 7.39 18.05
CA PHE A 442 44.70 8.39 17.21
C PHE A 442 44.80 7.98 15.73
N GLY A 443 44.70 6.70 15.40
CA GLY A 443 45.01 6.14 14.07
C GLY A 443 46.50 6.11 13.74
N SER A 444 47.36 6.19 14.76
CA SER A 444 48.83 6.02 14.64
C SER A 444 49.35 4.80 15.38
N GLU A 445 48.43 4.01 15.95
CA GLU A 445 48.68 2.73 16.58
C GLU A 445 49.15 1.69 15.55
N ALA A 446 49.85 0.63 15.99
CA ALA A 446 50.41 -0.41 15.12
C ALA A 446 49.38 -1.06 14.19
N ASP A 447 48.22 -1.44 14.71
CA ASP A 447 47.17 -2.07 13.91
C ASP A 447 46.61 -1.08 12.87
N CYS A 448 46.35 0.18 13.26
CA CYS A 448 45.93 1.26 12.37
C CYS A 448 46.90 1.49 11.20
N ARG A 449 48.20 1.59 11.52
CA ARG A 449 49.26 1.77 10.51
C ARG A 449 49.38 0.57 9.59
N THR A 450 49.10 -0.64 10.09
CA THR A 450 49.16 -1.86 9.29
C THR A 450 48.00 -1.92 8.30
N ILE A 451 46.80 -1.53 8.74
CA ILE A 451 45.61 -1.38 7.91
C ILE A 451 45.88 -0.32 6.82
N ASP A 452 46.39 0.85 7.20
CA ASP A 452 46.73 1.91 6.24
C ASP A 452 47.75 1.42 5.20
N ALA A 453 48.84 0.76 5.63
CA ALA A 453 49.88 0.25 4.76
C ALA A 453 49.39 -0.87 3.82
N SER A 454 48.56 -1.79 4.30
CA SER A 454 47.98 -2.86 3.47
C SER A 454 47.02 -2.27 2.44
N ILE A 455 46.03 -1.47 2.84
CA ILE A 455 45.05 -0.86 1.90
C ILE A 455 45.76 0.03 0.86
N PHE A 456 46.79 0.78 1.27
CA PHE A 456 47.59 1.57 0.34
C PHE A 456 48.44 0.72 -0.60
N SER A 457 48.92 -0.45 -0.18
CA SER A 457 49.64 -1.39 -1.06
C SER A 457 48.68 -2.09 -2.03
N PHE A 458 47.60 -2.63 -1.47
CA PHE A 458 46.60 -3.50 -2.09
C PHE A 458 45.23 -2.81 -2.07
N PRO A 459 44.86 -2.03 -3.12
CA PRO A 459 43.64 -1.22 -3.07
C PRO A 459 42.38 -2.10 -3.01
N GLN A 460 41.71 -2.08 -1.86
CA GLN A 460 40.48 -2.83 -1.50
C GLN A 460 39.66 -1.96 -0.53
N LEU A 461 38.34 -2.05 -0.56
CA LEU A 461 37.48 -1.31 0.35
C LEU A 461 37.26 -2.13 1.63
N HIS A 462 38.06 -1.88 2.67
CA HIS A 462 37.82 -2.48 3.98
C HIS A 462 36.80 -1.64 4.74
N VAL A 463 35.63 -2.23 4.96
CA VAL A 463 34.48 -1.61 5.62
C VAL A 463 34.49 -2.06 7.09
N PHE A 464 34.81 -1.14 7.99
CA PHE A 464 34.92 -1.42 9.43
C PHE A 464 33.69 -0.94 10.20
N ALA A 465 33.25 -1.72 11.19
CA ALA A 465 32.29 -1.25 12.19
C ALA A 465 32.95 -0.23 13.13
N ALA A 466 32.30 0.89 13.45
CA ALA A 466 32.89 1.96 14.27
C ALA A 466 33.17 1.55 15.74
N GLY A 467 32.33 0.68 16.29
CA GLY A 467 32.38 0.23 17.68
C GLY A 467 31.07 0.48 18.44
N ASN A 468 30.99 -0.13 19.62
CA ASN A 468 29.81 -0.11 20.50
C ASN A 468 30.08 0.64 21.83
N ASP A 469 31.01 1.60 21.83
CA ASP A 469 31.52 2.24 23.05
C ASP A 469 30.96 3.67 23.27
N GLY A 470 29.93 4.06 22.51
CA GLY A 470 29.19 5.32 22.65
C GLY A 470 28.33 5.41 23.92
N PRO A 471 27.62 6.53 24.20
CA PRO A 471 27.38 7.68 23.30
C PRO A 471 28.43 8.80 23.36
N GLY A 472 29.53 8.59 24.10
CA GLY A 472 30.59 9.59 24.26
C GLY A 472 31.36 9.87 22.97
N ALA A 473 31.95 11.06 22.87
CA ALA A 473 32.89 11.42 21.82
C ALA A 473 34.22 10.66 21.98
N SER A 474 34.97 10.52 20.88
CA SER A 474 36.27 9.83 20.82
C SER A 474 36.22 8.35 21.27
N THR A 475 35.13 7.66 20.93
CA THR A 475 34.86 6.26 21.28
C THR A 475 35.02 5.30 20.11
N VAL A 476 35.41 5.78 18.92
CA VAL A 476 35.73 4.92 17.77
C VAL A 476 36.93 4.04 18.11
N ARG A 477 36.75 2.74 17.86
CA ARG A 477 37.72 1.69 18.15
C ARG A 477 39.02 1.85 17.36
N VAL A 478 40.07 1.14 17.77
CA VAL A 478 41.44 1.38 17.28
C VAL A 478 41.53 1.18 15.75
N GLU A 479 41.24 -0.01 15.26
CA GLU A 479 41.30 -0.40 13.85
C GLU A 479 40.38 0.45 12.94
N PRO A 480 39.09 0.70 13.26
CA PRO A 480 38.25 1.66 12.53
C PRO A 480 38.73 3.13 12.59
N SER A 481 39.72 3.47 13.42
CA SER A 481 40.34 4.80 13.42
C SER A 481 41.45 4.97 12.38
N ALA A 482 41.86 3.90 11.70
CA ALA A 482 42.78 3.97 10.54
C ALA A 482 42.22 4.90 9.46
N LYS A 483 43.12 5.62 8.75
CA LYS A 483 42.72 6.63 7.76
C LYS A 483 42.07 5.99 6.54
N ASN A 484 42.67 4.92 6.04
CA ASN A 484 42.27 4.25 4.81
C ASN A 484 41.10 3.26 5.03
N ALA A 485 40.77 2.94 6.28
CA ALA A 485 39.58 2.14 6.64
C ALA A 485 38.29 2.95 6.39
N PHE A 486 37.28 2.30 5.79
CA PHE A 486 35.97 2.91 5.58
C PHE A 486 35.04 2.59 6.74
N THR A 487 34.88 3.53 7.67
CA THR A 487 34.30 3.27 8.99
C THR A 487 32.80 3.55 9.00
N VAL A 488 32.00 2.66 9.60
CA VAL A 488 30.54 2.71 9.56
C VAL A 488 29.93 2.80 10.96
N GLY A 489 29.18 3.87 11.21
CA GLY A 489 28.39 4.06 12.44
C GLY A 489 26.99 3.43 12.35
N GLY A 490 26.31 3.33 13.49
CA GLY A 490 25.03 2.64 13.62
C GLY A 490 23.85 3.56 13.88
N VAL A 491 22.79 3.47 13.08
CA VAL A 491 21.49 4.11 13.37
C VAL A 491 20.42 3.09 13.74
N ARG A 492 19.37 3.55 14.43
CA ARG A 492 18.16 2.76 14.70
C ARG A 492 17.26 2.72 13.47
N ASP A 493 16.56 1.62 13.29
CA ASP A 493 15.53 1.40 12.26
C ASP A 493 14.09 1.40 12.85
N TYR A 494 13.94 1.23 14.17
CA TYR A 494 12.67 1.35 14.88
C TYR A 494 12.61 2.65 15.71
N ALA A 495 11.40 3.21 15.87
CA ALA A 495 11.19 4.35 16.74
C ALA A 495 11.17 3.93 18.22
N THR A 496 11.67 4.82 19.08
CA THR A 496 11.44 4.77 20.53
C THR A 496 10.36 5.79 20.91
N GLY A 497 9.99 5.86 22.19
CA GLY A 497 9.09 6.92 22.69
C GLY A 497 9.68 8.35 22.65
N ALA A 498 10.89 8.54 22.13
CA ALA A 498 11.58 9.83 22.02
C ALA A 498 12.25 10.07 20.66
N ASP A 499 12.62 9.01 19.94
CA ASP A 499 13.54 9.02 18.79
C ASP A 499 12.93 8.26 17.60
N ASP A 500 13.11 8.74 16.37
CA ASP A 500 12.62 8.09 15.15
C ASP A 500 13.70 7.24 14.44
N PRO A 501 13.31 6.33 13.53
CA PRO A 501 14.27 5.61 12.69
C PRO A 501 15.18 6.57 11.93
N GLY A 502 16.49 6.36 12.02
CA GLY A 502 17.52 7.27 11.52
C GLY A 502 18.31 7.92 12.65
N GLU A 503 17.78 7.93 13.86
CA GLU A 503 18.49 8.37 15.05
C GLU A 503 19.68 7.48 15.39
N MET A 504 20.73 8.09 15.94
CA MET A 504 21.98 7.41 16.25
C MET A 504 21.79 6.33 17.33
N TYR A 505 22.22 5.10 17.05
CA TYR A 505 22.23 4.04 18.05
C TYR A 505 23.06 4.50 19.25
N THR A 506 22.50 4.37 20.47
CA THR A 506 23.08 5.01 21.66
C THR A 506 24.48 4.50 21.97
N ALA A 507 24.76 3.21 21.73
CA ALA A 507 26.10 2.66 21.92
C ALA A 507 26.99 2.77 20.69
N SER A 508 26.50 3.21 19.51
CA SER A 508 27.37 3.43 18.35
C SER A 508 28.47 4.42 18.73
N SER A 509 29.72 3.99 18.56
CA SER A 509 30.92 4.79 18.77
C SER A 509 30.94 6.02 17.85
N ARG A 510 31.53 7.10 18.36
CA ARG A 510 31.47 8.45 17.77
C ARG A 510 32.84 9.11 17.80
N GLY A 511 33.08 9.94 16.79
CA GLY A 511 34.19 10.86 16.72
C GLY A 511 34.04 12.05 17.67
N PRO A 512 34.89 13.08 17.50
CA PRO A 512 36.08 13.03 16.66
C PRO A 512 37.09 12.04 17.25
N LEU A 513 38.01 11.53 16.45
CA LEU A 513 39.16 10.75 16.91
C LEU A 513 40.06 11.58 17.84
N ALA A 514 41.03 10.95 18.52
CA ALA A 514 41.91 11.66 19.44
C ALA A 514 42.84 12.68 18.74
N ASP A 515 43.12 12.48 17.44
CA ASP A 515 43.79 13.46 16.59
C ASP A 515 42.83 14.48 15.94
N GLY A 516 41.54 14.44 16.27
CA GLY A 516 40.51 15.37 15.83
C GLY A 516 39.85 15.05 14.48
N ARG A 517 40.21 13.94 13.82
CA ARG A 517 39.56 13.50 12.57
C ARG A 517 38.11 13.09 12.79
N TRP A 518 37.24 13.33 11.81
CA TRP A 518 35.87 12.83 11.87
C TRP A 518 35.78 11.35 11.50
N LYS A 519 35.04 10.59 12.32
CA LYS A 519 34.61 9.22 12.08
C LYS A 519 33.27 9.03 12.79
N PRO A 520 32.35 8.20 12.28
CA PRO A 520 32.46 7.31 11.12
C PRO A 520 32.46 8.06 9.77
N ASN A 521 32.79 7.38 8.67
CA ASN A 521 32.71 7.94 7.32
C ASN A 521 31.24 8.11 6.87
N LEU A 522 30.38 7.16 7.22
CA LEU A 522 28.92 7.25 7.10
C LEU A 522 28.28 6.28 8.09
N SER A 523 26.95 6.26 8.17
CA SER A 523 26.22 5.32 9.01
C SER A 523 25.33 4.38 8.21
N ALA A 524 25.05 3.23 8.80
CA ALA A 524 24.04 2.32 8.32
C ALA A 524 23.30 1.73 9.52
N PRO A 525 22.20 0.99 9.30
CA PRO A 525 21.35 0.59 10.41
C PRO A 525 22.00 -0.52 11.28
N ALA A 526 21.66 -0.56 12.59
CA ALA A 526 22.45 -1.23 13.64
C ALA A 526 21.66 -1.72 14.88
N THR A 527 20.32 -1.84 14.82
CA THR A 527 19.49 -2.31 15.97
C THR A 527 18.32 -3.24 15.60
N SER A 528 18.35 -4.52 15.98
CA SER A 528 17.41 -5.66 15.78
C SER A 528 17.56 -6.67 14.58
N ILE A 529 18.47 -6.55 13.58
CA ILE A 529 18.50 -7.35 12.30
C ILE A 529 18.31 -8.81 12.61
N LEU A 530 17.25 -9.29 12.00
CA LEU A 530 17.02 -10.68 11.77
C LEU A 530 17.88 -11.12 10.56
N SER A 531 18.97 -11.84 10.82
CA SER A 531 19.81 -12.47 9.78
C SER A 531 20.26 -13.87 10.23
N CYS A 532 21.01 -14.57 9.37
CA CYS A 532 21.28 -16.01 9.47
C CYS A 532 21.80 -16.40 10.86
N ASP A 533 21.19 -17.42 11.46
CA ASP A 533 21.65 -18.02 12.71
C ASP A 533 22.66 -19.14 12.43
N ALA A 534 23.73 -19.24 13.22
CA ALA A 534 24.66 -20.36 13.13
C ALA A 534 24.17 -21.60 13.89
N ASP A 535 23.31 -21.42 14.91
CA ASP A 535 22.78 -22.52 15.71
C ASP A 535 21.58 -23.23 15.04
N ASP A 536 20.95 -22.62 14.02
CA ASP A 536 19.88 -23.22 13.21
C ASP A 536 20.08 -22.95 11.72
N LEU A 537 20.34 -24.02 10.96
CA LEU A 537 20.59 -23.98 9.51
C LEU A 537 19.40 -23.46 8.67
N ASN A 538 18.23 -23.24 9.27
CA ASN A 538 17.08 -22.58 8.63
C ASN A 538 16.50 -21.47 9.53
N GLY A 539 17.27 -20.97 10.50
CA GLY A 539 16.84 -19.97 11.46
C GLY A 539 17.42 -18.58 11.18
N TYR A 540 16.80 -17.57 11.77
CA TYR A 540 17.30 -16.20 11.80
C TYR A 540 17.28 -15.67 13.24
N VAL A 541 18.23 -14.82 13.61
CA VAL A 541 18.43 -14.28 14.97
C VAL A 541 18.71 -12.76 14.98
N SER A 542 18.44 -12.07 16.10
CA SER A 542 18.55 -10.62 16.38
C SER A 542 19.55 -10.32 17.52
N LYS A 543 20.34 -9.21 17.54
CA LYS A 543 21.63 -9.10 18.31
C LYS A 543 22.23 -7.74 18.86
N SER A 544 21.98 -6.54 18.33
CA SER A 544 22.44 -5.14 18.72
C SER A 544 23.93 -4.64 18.54
N GLY A 545 24.14 -3.53 17.77
CA GLY A 545 25.46 -2.90 17.50
C GLY A 545 25.93 -2.59 16.05
N THR A 546 27.05 -1.86 15.90
CA THR A 546 27.54 -1.34 14.60
C THR A 546 27.96 -2.38 13.55
N SER A 547 28.13 -3.66 13.89
CA SER A 547 28.65 -4.63 12.92
C SER A 547 27.64 -5.32 12.01
N MET A 548 26.36 -4.92 11.98
CA MET A 548 25.61 -5.03 10.71
C MET A 548 25.57 -3.74 9.92
N ALA A 549 25.82 -2.57 10.51
CA ALA A 549 25.92 -1.35 9.72
C ALA A 549 27.01 -1.52 8.64
N ALA A 550 28.16 -2.08 9.01
CA ALA A 550 29.25 -2.42 8.07
C ALA A 550 28.80 -3.33 6.89
N PRO A 551 28.19 -4.52 7.08
CA PRO A 551 27.80 -5.38 5.95
C PRO A 551 26.71 -4.82 5.03
N HIS A 552 25.87 -3.84 5.44
CA HIS A 552 25.04 -3.10 4.47
C HIS A 552 25.90 -2.38 3.44
N VAL A 553 26.90 -1.66 3.94
CA VAL A 553 27.81 -0.88 3.13
C VAL A 553 28.65 -1.81 2.25
N THR A 554 29.13 -2.94 2.80
CA THR A 554 29.85 -3.97 2.03
C THR A 554 28.97 -4.57 0.93
N GLY A 555 27.72 -4.91 1.23
CA GLY A 555 26.77 -5.46 0.26
C GLY A 555 26.45 -4.46 -0.86
N VAL A 556 26.09 -3.21 -0.52
CA VAL A 556 25.84 -2.14 -1.51
C VAL A 556 27.10 -1.80 -2.33
N ALA A 557 28.30 -1.86 -1.73
CA ALA A 557 29.55 -1.76 -2.48
C ALA A 557 29.69 -2.91 -3.51
N ALA A 558 29.32 -4.14 -3.15
CA ALA A 558 29.31 -5.27 -4.09
C ALA A 558 28.28 -5.09 -5.22
N GLN A 559 27.09 -4.54 -4.93
CA GLN A 559 26.10 -4.16 -5.97
C GLN A 559 26.69 -3.13 -6.95
N LEU A 560 27.32 -2.08 -6.44
CA LEU A 560 28.00 -1.05 -7.23
C LEU A 560 29.13 -1.64 -8.08
N MET A 561 29.93 -2.54 -7.51
CA MET A 561 31.04 -3.21 -8.21
C MET A 561 30.56 -4.22 -9.28
N GLN A 562 29.42 -4.88 -9.11
CA GLN A 562 28.81 -5.67 -10.18
C GLN A 562 28.46 -4.78 -11.38
N ARG A 563 27.86 -3.61 -11.12
CA ARG A 563 27.44 -2.65 -12.15
C ARG A 563 28.61 -1.89 -12.78
N HIS A 564 29.66 -1.60 -12.01
CA HIS A 564 30.75 -0.69 -12.39
C HIS A 564 32.12 -1.30 -12.14
N THR A 565 32.68 -1.90 -13.19
CA THR A 565 34.02 -2.51 -13.16
C THR A 565 35.15 -1.52 -12.85
N PHE A 566 34.96 -0.22 -13.09
CA PHE A 566 35.95 0.81 -12.72
C PHE A 566 36.05 1.08 -11.21
N LEU A 567 35.11 0.56 -10.41
CA LEU A 567 35.17 0.59 -8.95
C LEU A 567 35.97 -0.61 -8.38
N HIS A 568 36.27 -1.62 -9.21
CA HIS A 568 37.12 -2.75 -8.81
C HIS A 568 38.50 -2.23 -8.41
N HIS A 569 38.92 -2.52 -7.19
CA HIS A 569 40.19 -2.04 -6.64
C HIS A 569 40.36 -0.50 -6.71
N ASN A 570 39.26 0.25 -6.62
CA ASN A 570 39.27 1.71 -6.51
C ASN A 570 38.47 2.16 -5.26
N PRO A 571 38.99 1.87 -4.05
CA PRO A 571 38.26 2.08 -2.81
C PRO A 571 38.02 3.57 -2.49
N THR A 572 38.89 4.46 -2.96
CA THR A 572 38.75 5.91 -2.75
C THR A 572 37.57 6.47 -3.53
N THR A 573 37.43 6.15 -4.82
CA THR A 573 36.25 6.54 -5.60
C THR A 573 34.97 5.87 -5.08
N THR A 574 35.03 4.60 -4.66
CA THR A 574 33.86 3.90 -4.08
C THR A 574 33.41 4.54 -2.77
N GLY A 575 34.34 4.84 -1.86
CA GLY A 575 34.03 5.50 -0.59
C GLY A 575 33.50 6.92 -0.78
N ALA A 576 34.10 7.71 -1.67
CA ALA A 576 33.59 9.05 -2.02
C ALA A 576 32.15 9.00 -2.57
N LEU A 577 31.83 8.02 -3.43
CA LEU A 577 30.47 7.79 -3.91
C LEU A 577 29.51 7.47 -2.76
N LEU A 578 29.84 6.49 -1.92
CA LEU A 578 29.00 6.07 -0.80
C LEU A 578 28.73 7.22 0.18
N MET A 579 29.73 8.06 0.47
CA MET A 579 29.57 9.25 1.31
C MET A 579 28.75 10.35 0.63
N ALA A 580 29.06 10.71 -0.62
CA ALA A 580 28.35 11.78 -1.32
C ALA A 580 26.89 11.45 -1.66
N SER A 581 26.55 10.16 -1.72
CA SER A 581 25.18 9.67 -1.95
C SER A 581 24.35 9.45 -0.67
N ALA A 582 24.98 9.45 0.51
CA ALA A 582 24.31 9.27 1.80
C ALA A 582 23.20 10.31 2.03
N VAL A 583 22.27 10.00 2.94
CA VAL A 583 21.21 10.91 3.38
C VAL A 583 21.54 11.44 4.77
N THR A 584 21.71 12.75 4.90
CA THR A 584 21.95 13.38 6.20
C THR A 584 20.69 13.33 7.05
N LYS A 585 20.83 12.93 8.33
CA LYS A 585 19.79 13.11 9.34
C LYS A 585 19.30 14.57 9.34
N ASP A 586 17.98 14.74 9.39
CA ASP A 586 17.28 16.03 9.34
C ASP A 586 17.59 16.90 8.11
N ASN A 587 18.01 16.29 6.99
CA ASN A 587 18.46 16.95 5.76
C ASN A 587 19.55 18.02 5.97
N LEU A 588 20.37 17.86 7.02
CA LEU A 588 21.39 18.82 7.39
C LEU A 588 22.42 19.03 6.26
N LEU A 589 22.81 20.30 6.03
CA LEU A 589 23.88 20.67 5.11
C LEU A 589 25.26 20.49 5.76
N LEU A 590 26.11 19.67 5.16
CA LEU A 590 27.50 19.51 5.58
C LEU A 590 28.36 20.65 5.00
N GLN A 591 28.73 21.61 5.85
CA GLN A 591 29.43 22.84 5.47
C GLN A 591 30.71 23.14 6.26
N THR A 592 30.97 22.47 7.39
CA THR A 592 32.10 22.80 8.28
C THR A 592 32.82 21.54 8.79
N PRO A 593 34.10 21.64 9.22
CA PRO A 593 34.93 20.47 9.54
C PRO A 593 34.52 19.70 10.79
N THR A 594 33.88 20.37 11.75
CA THR A 594 33.63 19.83 13.10
C THR A 594 32.14 19.84 13.44
N SER A 595 31.29 19.57 12.46
CA SER A 595 29.87 19.40 12.76
C SER A 595 29.66 18.12 13.57
N THR A 596 28.86 18.21 14.64
CA THR A 596 28.46 17.06 15.46
C THR A 596 27.74 15.96 14.67
N HIS A 597 27.32 16.27 13.45
CA HIS A 597 26.75 15.32 12.50
C HIS A 597 27.83 14.40 11.91
N LEU A 598 28.95 14.95 11.42
CA LEU A 598 30.10 14.17 10.92
C LEU A 598 30.66 13.23 12.00
N ASP A 599 30.77 13.70 13.25
CA ASP A 599 31.29 12.90 14.37
C ASP A 599 30.34 11.78 14.84
N ALA A 600 29.07 11.79 14.46
CA ALA A 600 28.10 10.78 14.86
C ALA A 600 27.58 9.97 13.67
N TRP A 601 26.96 10.61 12.68
CA TRP A 601 26.39 9.97 11.50
C TRP A 601 27.38 9.84 10.33
N GLY A 602 28.51 10.55 10.36
CA GLY A 602 29.40 10.68 9.22
C GLY A 602 28.75 11.52 8.12
N ALA A 603 28.92 11.14 6.85
CA ALA A 603 28.26 11.81 5.72
C ALA A 603 26.72 11.65 5.71
N GLY A 604 26.15 10.82 6.59
CA GLY A 604 24.74 10.48 6.66
C GLY A 604 24.51 8.96 6.64
N ARG A 605 23.25 8.54 6.54
CA ARG A 605 22.88 7.14 6.37
C ARG A 605 23.11 6.68 4.92
N LEU A 606 23.61 5.47 4.74
CA LEU A 606 23.71 4.78 3.44
C LEU A 606 22.40 4.83 2.66
N ASP A 607 22.49 5.11 1.36
CA ASP A 607 21.37 5.04 0.42
C ASP A 607 21.83 4.39 -0.90
N ALA A 608 21.43 3.13 -1.10
CA ALA A 608 21.79 2.35 -2.28
C ALA A 608 21.18 2.93 -3.57
N TYR A 609 19.96 3.46 -3.50
CA TYR A 609 19.30 4.06 -4.66
C TYR A 609 20.03 5.31 -5.13
N LYS A 610 20.39 6.22 -4.21
CA LYS A 610 21.18 7.41 -4.54
C LYS A 610 22.56 7.06 -5.07
N ALA A 611 23.24 6.04 -4.50
CA ALA A 611 24.53 5.59 -4.98
C ALA A 611 24.47 5.02 -6.42
N HIS A 612 23.37 4.35 -6.78
CA HIS A 612 23.18 3.75 -8.10
C HIS A 612 22.53 4.68 -9.15
N TYR A 613 21.66 5.60 -8.73
CA TYR A 613 20.70 6.28 -9.60
C TYR A 613 20.39 7.73 -9.20
N GLY A 614 21.13 8.32 -8.25
CA GLY A 614 20.77 9.56 -7.55
C GLY A 614 20.21 10.67 -8.46
N PRO A 615 19.19 11.43 -7.98
CA PRO A 615 18.21 12.14 -8.82
C PRO A 615 18.79 13.36 -9.56
N GLY A 616 19.56 13.09 -10.60
CA GLY A 616 20.29 14.09 -11.36
C GLY A 616 21.56 13.55 -12.01
N ALA A 617 22.65 14.32 -11.92
CA ALA A 617 23.93 13.99 -12.53
C ALA A 617 24.95 13.60 -11.48
N ILE A 618 25.65 12.47 -11.69
CA ILE A 618 26.71 12.03 -10.79
C ILE A 618 28.00 11.85 -11.58
N TYR A 619 29.08 12.41 -11.02
CA TYR A 619 30.41 12.44 -11.61
C TYR A 619 31.43 11.87 -10.63
N PHE A 620 32.41 11.13 -11.14
CA PHE A 620 33.45 10.52 -10.35
C PHE A 620 34.81 10.62 -11.03
N TRP A 621 35.85 10.80 -10.21
CA TRP A 621 37.23 10.77 -10.64
C TRP A 621 38.08 9.95 -9.66
N GLY A 622 39.16 9.36 -10.16
CA GLY A 622 40.15 8.70 -9.34
C GLY A 622 41.51 8.70 -10.02
N TRP A 623 42.57 9.07 -9.28
CA TRP A 623 43.93 9.14 -9.81
C TRP A 623 44.98 8.99 -8.70
N THR A 624 46.26 8.90 -9.08
CA THR A 624 47.38 9.01 -8.13
C THR A 624 47.95 10.42 -8.18
N GLN A 625 47.86 11.12 -7.06
CA GLN A 625 48.31 12.48 -6.84
C GLN A 625 49.79 12.50 -6.45
N GLY A 626 50.56 13.43 -7.03
CA GLY A 626 51.98 13.66 -6.74
C GLY A 626 52.22 14.86 -5.82
N THR A 627 53.48 15.10 -5.44
CA THR A 627 53.88 16.04 -4.37
C THR A 627 53.92 17.53 -4.75
N GLY A 628 53.72 17.90 -6.01
CA GLY A 628 54.03 19.27 -6.49
C GLY A 628 53.12 19.86 -7.57
N ALA A 629 51.95 19.27 -7.84
CA ALA A 629 50.99 19.80 -8.81
C ALA A 629 49.56 19.61 -8.29
N GLY A 630 48.72 20.64 -8.37
CA GLY A 630 47.31 20.53 -8.04
C GLY A 630 46.50 20.03 -9.24
N GLY A 631 45.31 19.50 -8.97
CA GLY A 631 44.39 19.02 -9.99
C GLY A 631 43.07 19.79 -9.96
N TYR A 632 42.32 19.78 -11.06
CA TYR A 632 40.92 20.20 -11.04
C TYR A 632 40.06 19.40 -12.01
N VAL A 633 38.76 19.42 -11.74
CA VAL A 633 37.70 18.84 -12.56
C VAL A 633 36.56 19.86 -12.75
N ASP A 634 36.00 19.91 -13.95
CA ASP A 634 34.93 20.83 -14.30
C ASP A 634 33.57 20.10 -14.34
N VAL A 635 32.57 20.66 -13.68
CA VAL A 635 31.24 20.05 -13.46
C VAL A 635 30.15 20.94 -14.08
N PRO A 636 29.48 20.51 -15.16
CA PRO A 636 28.40 21.28 -15.75
C PRO A 636 27.09 21.13 -14.95
N VAL A 637 26.66 22.20 -14.29
CA VAL A 637 25.38 22.28 -13.56
C VAL A 637 24.33 22.95 -14.45
N SER A 638 23.19 22.28 -14.64
CA SER A 638 22.08 22.77 -15.48
C SER A 638 21.03 23.52 -14.66
N SER A 639 20.13 24.23 -15.34
CA SER A 639 19.00 24.92 -14.71
C SER A 639 18.11 23.96 -13.93
N GLY A 640 17.69 24.36 -12.73
CA GLY A 640 16.84 23.56 -11.84
C GLY A 640 17.60 22.68 -10.86
N ALA A 641 18.93 22.75 -10.80
CA ALA A 641 19.70 22.07 -9.77
C ALA A 641 19.38 22.65 -8.37
N THR A 642 19.04 21.79 -7.42
CA THR A 642 18.63 22.15 -6.05
C THR A 642 19.78 22.03 -5.05
N ARG A 643 20.67 21.05 -5.23
CA ARG A 643 21.86 20.83 -4.38
C ARG A 643 23.03 20.27 -5.19
N ILE A 644 24.24 20.70 -4.90
CA ILE A 644 25.47 19.99 -5.28
C ILE A 644 26.17 19.46 -4.02
N VAL A 645 26.58 18.20 -4.06
CA VAL A 645 27.38 17.53 -3.02
C VAL A 645 28.71 17.17 -3.64
N VAL A 646 29.82 17.63 -3.05
CA VAL A 646 31.18 17.32 -3.48
C VAL A 646 31.89 16.59 -2.34
N CYS A 647 32.41 15.40 -2.58
CA CYS A 647 33.19 14.63 -1.61
C CYS A 647 34.54 14.21 -2.19
N LEU A 648 35.59 14.46 -1.42
CA LEU A 648 36.95 13.96 -1.60
C LEU A 648 37.20 12.86 -0.57
N TYR A 649 37.71 11.71 -1.00
CA TYR A 649 38.24 10.68 -0.12
C TYR A 649 39.55 10.17 -0.70
N TYR A 650 40.61 10.10 0.11
CA TYR A 650 41.93 9.70 -0.37
C TYR A 650 42.63 8.70 0.55
N HIS A 651 43.44 7.84 -0.07
CA HIS A 651 44.26 6.84 0.60
C HIS A 651 45.73 7.19 0.44
N GLU A 652 46.44 7.15 1.56
CA GLU A 652 47.85 7.54 1.65
C GLU A 652 48.67 6.51 2.44
N GLY A 653 49.98 6.74 2.53
CA GLY A 653 50.86 5.92 3.34
C GLY A 653 50.48 5.91 4.83
N ALA A 654 50.85 4.84 5.50
CA ALA A 654 50.72 4.73 6.95
C ALA A 654 51.41 5.89 7.68
N SER A 655 50.84 6.26 8.82
CA SER A 655 51.40 7.29 9.70
C SER A 655 52.68 6.80 10.40
N SER A 656 53.43 7.74 10.99
CA SER A 656 54.57 7.39 11.84
C SER A 656 54.10 6.82 13.18
N ALA A 657 54.75 5.76 13.68
CA ALA A 657 54.45 5.19 15.00
C ALA A 657 54.39 6.24 16.11
N GLY A 658 53.30 6.24 16.88
CA GLY A 658 53.07 7.15 18.01
C GLY A 658 52.83 8.61 17.61
N ALA A 659 52.61 8.93 16.33
CA ALA A 659 52.31 10.28 15.85
C ALA A 659 51.04 10.87 16.50
N ALA A 660 51.07 12.16 16.86
CA ALA A 660 49.91 12.87 17.42
C ALA A 660 48.81 13.22 16.39
N THR A 661 49.11 13.08 15.09
CA THR A 661 48.17 13.22 13.98
C THR A 661 48.48 12.12 12.97
N ALA A 662 47.47 11.37 12.53
CA ALA A 662 47.70 10.27 11.60
C ALA A 662 48.01 10.76 10.17
N LEU A 663 47.50 11.92 9.76
CA LEU A 663 47.66 12.46 8.40
C LEU A 663 49.13 12.62 8.01
N VAL A 664 49.48 12.24 6.78
CA VAL A 664 50.84 12.35 6.23
C VAL A 664 50.92 13.35 5.08
N ASN A 665 49.89 13.41 4.23
CA ASN A 665 49.77 14.28 3.08
C ASN A 665 48.48 15.09 3.21
N ASP A 666 48.62 16.41 3.20
CA ASP A 666 47.50 17.34 3.33
C ASP A 666 46.98 17.74 1.94
N LEU A 667 45.68 17.54 1.71
CA LEU A 667 45.00 17.73 0.42
C LEU A 667 43.65 18.45 0.60
N ASP A 668 43.64 19.73 0.22
CA ASP A 668 42.51 20.65 0.35
C ASP A 668 41.54 20.58 -0.85
N LEU A 669 40.23 20.65 -0.58
CA LEU A 669 39.18 20.74 -1.58
C LEU A 669 38.65 22.18 -1.72
N TRP A 670 38.85 22.79 -2.89
CA TRP A 670 38.39 24.15 -3.23
C TRP A 670 37.39 24.13 -4.38
N ILE A 671 36.37 24.99 -4.35
CA ILE A 671 35.28 25.00 -5.33
C ILE A 671 35.01 26.44 -5.82
N ASP A 672 35.02 26.62 -7.15
CA ASP A 672 34.63 27.87 -7.82
C ASP A 672 33.23 27.76 -8.45
N SER A 673 32.40 28.78 -8.22
CA SER A 673 31.10 28.98 -8.88
C SER A 673 31.29 29.64 -10.26
N PRO A 674 30.44 29.34 -11.26
CA PRO A 674 30.41 30.09 -12.51
C PRO A 674 30.05 31.58 -12.33
N THR A 675 29.38 31.96 -11.22
CA THR A 675 28.89 33.33 -10.98
C THR A 675 30.02 34.33 -10.73
N ASN A 676 30.99 33.98 -9.88
CA ASN A 676 32.08 34.86 -9.48
C ASN A 676 33.36 34.68 -10.32
N GLY A 677 33.30 33.80 -11.31
CA GLY A 677 34.41 33.48 -12.21
C GLY A 677 35.32 32.37 -11.67
N ILE A 678 35.88 31.60 -12.60
CA ILE A 678 36.73 30.45 -12.27
C ILE A 678 38.18 30.91 -12.07
N ASN A 679 38.78 30.55 -10.94
CA ASN A 679 40.15 30.93 -10.60
C ASN A 679 41.16 29.92 -11.17
N THR A 680 42.31 30.41 -11.62
CA THR A 680 43.42 29.61 -12.15
C THR A 680 44.39 29.11 -11.08
N THR A 681 44.23 29.50 -9.81
CA THR A 681 44.97 28.92 -8.67
C THR A 681 44.13 27.86 -7.96
N THR A 682 44.82 26.88 -7.34
CA THR A 682 44.16 25.75 -6.66
C THR A 682 43.87 25.99 -5.18
N ASN A 683 44.61 26.87 -4.50
CA ASN A 683 44.50 27.18 -3.07
C ASN A 683 43.52 28.31 -2.71
N SER A 684 42.45 28.46 -3.49
CA SER A 684 41.40 29.44 -3.20
C SER A 684 40.14 29.09 -3.98
N GLY A 685 39.00 29.58 -3.53
CA GLY A 685 37.71 29.40 -4.19
C GLY A 685 36.62 30.15 -3.45
N GLU A 686 35.41 30.13 -4.00
CA GLU A 686 34.23 30.70 -3.32
C GLU A 686 33.80 29.84 -2.14
N TYR A 687 33.96 28.51 -2.27
CA TYR A 687 33.70 27.56 -1.20
C TYR A 687 34.94 26.69 -0.97
N SER A 688 35.26 26.44 0.29
CA SER A 688 36.09 25.33 0.74
C SER A 688 35.21 24.19 1.24
N ALA A 689 35.75 22.98 1.38
CA ALA A 689 35.03 21.90 2.06
C ALA A 689 35.37 21.89 3.56
N GLN A 690 36.61 21.54 3.91
CA GLN A 690 37.07 21.57 5.29
C GLN A 690 38.43 22.28 5.46
N GLN A 691 39.35 22.11 4.51
CA GLN A 691 40.79 22.37 4.67
C GLN A 691 41.33 21.75 5.96
N SER A 692 40.99 20.48 6.16
CA SER A 692 41.31 19.75 7.37
C SER A 692 42.73 19.22 7.31
N ASN A 693 43.62 19.87 8.05
CA ASN A 693 45.00 19.41 8.30
C ASN A 693 45.11 18.09 9.13
N ARG A 694 44.01 17.33 9.20
CA ARG A 694 43.82 16.07 9.92
C ARG A 694 43.13 15.02 9.08
N ASP A 695 42.10 15.38 8.30
CA ASP A 695 41.25 14.39 7.62
C ASP A 695 41.73 14.02 6.21
N ASN A 696 41.69 12.72 5.91
CA ASN A 696 41.83 12.23 4.55
C ASN A 696 40.49 12.19 3.76
N THR A 697 39.49 12.93 4.27
CA THR A 697 38.14 12.99 3.72
C THR A 697 37.55 14.38 3.88
N GLU A 698 37.10 14.98 2.78
CA GLU A 698 36.41 16.27 2.78
C GLU A 698 35.05 16.16 2.08
N ILE A 699 34.04 16.90 2.53
CA ILE A 699 32.69 16.92 1.96
C ILE A 699 32.03 18.30 2.10
N ARG A 700 31.48 18.83 1.01
CA ARG A 700 30.73 20.09 0.99
C ARG A 700 29.38 19.92 0.31
N MET A 701 28.34 20.46 0.93
CA MET A 701 26.99 20.60 0.35
C MET A 701 26.67 22.07 0.10
N ILE A 702 26.17 22.38 -1.09
CA ILE A 702 25.78 23.73 -1.52
C ILE A 702 24.37 23.65 -2.12
N ASP A 703 23.42 24.39 -1.54
CA ASP A 703 22.05 24.50 -2.05
C ASP A 703 21.90 25.64 -3.06
N ASN A 704 20.92 25.49 -3.94
CA ASN A 704 20.59 26.40 -5.04
C ASN A 704 21.80 26.78 -5.94
N PRO A 705 22.61 25.81 -6.40
CA PRO A 705 23.82 26.10 -7.18
C PRO A 705 23.49 26.83 -8.49
N ALA A 706 24.25 27.89 -8.78
CA ALA A 706 24.14 28.65 -10.02
C ALA A 706 24.38 27.78 -11.27
N VAL A 707 23.65 28.10 -12.35
CA VAL A 707 23.76 27.40 -13.64
C VAL A 707 25.07 27.74 -14.33
N GLY A 708 25.83 26.72 -14.74
CA GLY A 708 27.09 26.88 -15.46
C GLY A 708 28.10 25.79 -15.11
N THR A 709 29.34 25.97 -15.57
CA THR A 709 30.44 25.07 -15.23
C THR A 709 31.03 25.48 -13.89
N TRP A 710 30.86 24.64 -12.88
CA TRP A 710 31.56 24.71 -11.60
C TRP A 710 32.93 24.07 -11.72
N ARG A 711 33.91 24.51 -10.93
CA ARG A 711 35.24 23.89 -10.88
C ARG A 711 35.54 23.38 -9.48
N VAL A 712 35.83 22.09 -9.37
CA VAL A 712 36.27 21.44 -8.14
C VAL A 712 37.78 21.20 -8.24
N LYS A 713 38.54 21.64 -7.24
CA LYS A 713 40.00 21.73 -7.25
C LYS A 713 40.59 20.99 -6.05
N LEU A 714 41.69 20.30 -6.28
CA LEU A 714 42.51 19.65 -5.26
C LEU A 714 43.83 20.41 -5.12
N HIS A 715 44.12 20.92 -3.92
CA HIS A 715 45.36 21.63 -3.63
C HIS A 715 46.29 20.81 -2.71
N PRO A 716 47.57 20.59 -3.08
CA PRO A 716 48.53 19.85 -2.27
C PRO A 716 49.27 20.77 -1.27
N GLU A 717 48.59 21.14 -0.19
CA GLU A 717 49.11 22.05 0.85
C GLU A 717 50.43 21.52 1.44
N SER A 718 50.42 20.28 1.94
CA SER A 718 51.60 19.64 2.54
C SER A 718 51.69 18.15 2.17
N VAL A 719 52.14 17.86 0.94
CA VAL A 719 52.22 16.50 0.38
C VAL A 719 53.69 16.05 0.26
N VAL A 720 54.06 15.00 1.00
CA VAL A 720 55.43 14.44 1.06
C VAL A 720 55.61 13.14 0.28
N SER A 721 54.49 12.51 -0.13
CA SER A 721 54.45 11.22 -0.84
C SER A 721 53.30 11.16 -1.85
N THR A 722 53.18 10.08 -2.61
CA THR A 722 52.06 9.90 -3.55
C THR A 722 50.79 9.46 -2.83
N THR A 723 49.65 10.01 -3.23
CA THR A 723 48.33 9.73 -2.62
C THR A 723 47.37 9.18 -3.67
N ARG A 724 46.52 8.20 -3.36
CA ARG A 724 45.42 7.77 -4.23
C ARG A 724 44.18 8.60 -3.90
N VAL A 725 43.61 9.28 -4.88
CA VAL A 725 42.49 10.21 -4.68
C VAL A 725 41.24 9.64 -5.33
N GLY A 726 40.09 9.84 -4.68
CA GLY A 726 38.77 9.68 -5.26
C GLY A 726 37.94 10.95 -5.01
N ILE A 727 37.25 11.45 -6.04
CA ILE A 727 36.27 12.53 -5.91
C ILE A 727 34.93 12.04 -6.44
N ALA A 728 33.86 12.37 -5.73
CA ALA A 728 32.47 12.18 -6.14
C ALA A 728 31.73 13.52 -6.11
N VAL A 729 30.95 13.79 -7.15
CA VAL A 729 30.06 14.96 -7.22
C VAL A 729 28.66 14.53 -7.62
N LEU A 730 27.67 14.79 -6.77
CA LEU A 730 26.25 14.62 -7.06
C LEU A 730 25.60 15.99 -7.26
N VAL A 731 24.88 16.16 -8.37
CA VAL A 731 24.04 17.34 -8.66
C VAL A 731 22.59 16.88 -8.64
N HIS A 732 21.84 17.30 -7.64
CA HIS A 732 20.42 17.01 -7.45
C HIS A 732 19.54 18.07 -8.13
N TYR A 733 18.36 17.67 -8.61
CA TYR A 733 17.37 18.55 -9.26
C TYR A 733 15.97 18.50 -8.60
N ASP A 734 15.75 17.58 -7.66
CA ASP A 734 14.50 17.40 -6.93
C ASP A 734 14.54 18.17 -5.59
N ASP A 735 13.38 18.48 -4.98
CA ASP A 735 13.34 19.06 -3.63
C ASP A 735 13.85 18.04 -2.58
N THR A 736 14.89 18.41 -1.84
CA THR A 736 15.46 17.57 -0.77
C THR A 736 14.54 17.37 0.44
N THR A 737 13.44 18.14 0.51
CA THR A 737 12.37 18.07 1.52
C THR A 737 11.02 17.65 0.91
N PRO A 738 10.87 16.39 0.44
CA PRO A 738 9.71 16.00 -0.36
C PRO A 738 8.37 16.05 0.39
N ASP A 739 7.32 16.57 -0.26
CA ASP A 739 5.95 16.64 0.28
C ASP A 739 5.05 15.55 -0.33
N GLY A 740 5.04 14.38 0.31
CA GLY A 740 4.31 13.20 -0.18
C GLY A 740 2.78 13.27 -0.07
N THR A 741 2.10 12.24 -0.58
CA THR A 741 0.71 11.95 -0.19
C THR A 741 0.68 10.75 0.74
N PHE A 742 -0.20 10.80 1.73
CA PHE A 742 -0.41 9.73 2.70
C PHE A 742 -1.91 9.47 2.83
N THR A 743 -2.31 8.21 2.80
CA THR A 743 -3.72 7.80 2.88
C THR A 743 -3.88 6.55 3.75
N VAL A 744 -4.89 6.56 4.62
CA VAL A 744 -5.29 5.42 5.45
C VAL A 744 -6.69 4.97 5.03
N THR A 745 -6.81 3.70 4.65
CA THR A 745 -8.05 3.12 4.15
C THR A 745 -8.41 1.85 4.92
N ALA A 746 -9.70 1.52 4.96
CA ALA A 746 -10.18 0.29 5.59
C ALA A 746 -10.92 -0.59 4.58
N SER A 747 -10.71 -1.91 4.66
CA SER A 747 -11.43 -2.87 3.80
C SER A 747 -12.95 -2.88 4.07
N LYS A 748 -13.38 -2.41 5.26
CA LYS A 748 -14.77 -2.10 5.62
C LYS A 748 -14.82 -0.89 6.55
N THR A 749 -15.85 -0.05 6.43
CA THR A 749 -16.10 1.08 7.36
C THR A 749 -17.17 0.78 8.42
N ALA A 750 -17.85 -0.36 8.30
CA ALA A 750 -18.84 -0.86 9.25
C ALA A 750 -18.64 -2.37 9.42
N ILE A 751 -18.48 -2.82 10.66
CA ILE A 751 -18.18 -4.22 11.03
C ILE A 751 -18.92 -4.66 12.29
N LYS A 752 -18.96 -5.97 12.53
CA LYS A 752 -19.50 -6.55 13.76
C LYS A 752 -18.46 -6.63 14.87
N PRO A 753 -18.89 -6.73 16.15
CA PRO A 753 -17.98 -7.04 17.25
C PRO A 753 -17.17 -8.32 16.99
N ASN A 754 -15.85 -8.21 17.12
CA ASN A 754 -14.83 -9.23 16.85
C ASN A 754 -14.66 -9.67 15.38
N GLU A 755 -15.29 -8.99 14.43
CA GLU A 755 -14.99 -9.14 13.01
C GLU A 755 -13.65 -8.46 12.69
N ASN A 756 -12.80 -9.14 11.90
CA ASN A 756 -11.54 -8.57 11.44
C ASN A 756 -11.80 -7.54 10.32
N VAL A 757 -11.06 -6.44 10.35
CA VAL A 757 -10.94 -5.46 9.26
C VAL A 757 -9.47 -5.17 9.00
N ASP A 758 -9.14 -4.94 7.74
CA ASP A 758 -7.79 -4.59 7.32
C ASP A 758 -7.72 -3.08 7.15
N ILE A 759 -6.73 -2.45 7.77
CA ILE A 759 -6.42 -1.03 7.67
C ILE A 759 -5.11 -0.91 6.90
N THR A 760 -5.15 -0.35 5.70
CA THR A 760 -3.98 -0.16 4.84
C THR A 760 -3.62 1.32 4.82
N ALA A 761 -2.38 1.62 5.24
CA ALA A 761 -1.78 2.93 5.07
C ALA A 761 -0.80 2.91 3.90
N THR A 762 -0.89 3.90 3.00
CA THR A 762 -0.02 4.05 1.84
C THR A 762 0.65 5.42 1.87
N ALA A 763 1.98 5.43 1.84
CA ALA A 763 2.79 6.62 1.64
C ALA A 763 3.30 6.64 0.20
N PHE A 764 3.03 7.71 -0.54
CA PHE A 764 3.55 7.95 -1.89
C PHE A 764 4.47 9.17 -1.88
N ASN A 765 5.66 9.00 -2.45
CA ASN A 765 6.67 10.04 -2.55
C ASN A 765 6.79 10.54 -4.02
N PRO A 766 6.49 11.82 -4.32
CA PRO A 766 6.55 12.36 -5.68
C PRO A 766 7.98 12.62 -6.18
N GLU A 767 8.90 13.04 -5.31
CA GLU A 767 10.24 13.53 -5.68
C GLU A 767 11.30 13.19 -4.62
N TYR A 768 12.59 13.20 -5.00
CA TYR A 768 13.72 12.86 -4.13
C TYR A 768 13.54 11.52 -3.37
N VAL A 769 14.36 11.25 -2.35
CA VAL A 769 14.15 10.12 -1.44
C VAL A 769 13.53 10.63 -0.14
N ALA A 770 12.35 10.12 0.23
CA ALA A 770 11.80 10.27 1.57
C ALA A 770 12.48 9.23 2.48
N SER A 771 13.25 9.71 3.45
CA SER A 771 14.23 8.95 4.22
C SER A 771 13.61 8.28 5.44
N ALA A 772 13.72 6.95 5.56
CA ALA A 772 13.21 6.16 6.68
C ALA A 772 11.74 6.49 7.06
N VAL A 773 10.83 6.35 6.09
CA VAL A 773 9.40 6.56 6.33
C VAL A 773 8.87 5.52 7.31
N PHE A 774 8.38 6.01 8.44
CA PHE A 774 7.93 5.25 9.59
C PHE A 774 6.46 5.55 9.88
N LEU A 775 5.70 4.51 10.20
CA LEU A 775 4.28 4.59 10.53
C LEU A 775 4.05 4.18 11.99
N ASP A 776 3.52 5.09 12.82
CA ASP A 776 2.99 4.78 14.17
C ASP A 776 1.47 4.60 14.05
N SER A 777 0.94 3.49 14.59
CA SER A 777 -0.51 3.23 14.58
C SER A 777 -1.15 3.24 15.96
N THR A 778 -2.07 4.19 16.15
CA THR A 778 -2.81 4.37 17.40
C THR A 778 -4.28 4.00 17.24
N SER A 779 -4.75 3.07 18.08
CA SER A 779 -6.17 2.73 18.22
C SER A 779 -6.53 2.37 19.66
N THR A 780 -7.81 2.55 20.03
CA THR A 780 -8.30 2.30 21.39
C THR A 780 -9.25 1.12 21.45
N GLY A 781 -8.94 0.14 22.30
CA GLY A 781 -9.79 -1.02 22.57
C GLY A 781 -9.93 -2.00 21.40
N ASP A 782 -9.01 -1.94 20.44
CA ASP A 782 -8.88 -2.90 19.35
C ASP A 782 -8.00 -4.09 19.79
N THR A 783 -7.85 -5.07 18.91
CA THR A 783 -6.96 -6.21 19.07
C THR A 783 -6.30 -6.45 17.73
N LEU A 784 -5.03 -6.10 17.63
CA LEU A 784 -4.21 -6.40 16.46
C LEU A 784 -4.13 -7.92 16.27
N VAL A 785 -4.27 -8.36 15.02
CA VAL A 785 -4.27 -9.77 14.61
C VAL A 785 -3.08 -10.07 13.70
N ALA A 786 -2.75 -9.16 12.79
CA ALA A 786 -1.61 -9.24 11.89
C ALA A 786 -1.16 -7.82 11.48
N SER A 787 0.10 -7.67 11.09
CA SER A 787 0.67 -6.44 10.53
C SER A 787 1.65 -6.84 9.43
N VAL A 788 1.39 -6.45 8.19
CA VAL A 788 2.11 -6.96 7.02
C VAL A 788 2.44 -5.87 5.99
N GLY A 789 3.45 -6.13 5.16
CA GLY A 789 3.85 -5.25 4.06
C GLY A 789 4.47 -6.00 2.89
N GLU A 790 4.97 -5.24 1.92
CA GLU A 790 5.71 -5.74 0.75
C GLU A 790 6.93 -4.84 0.53
N LEU A 791 8.12 -5.44 0.37
CA LEU A 791 9.36 -4.74 0.04
C LEU A 791 9.41 -4.37 -1.46
N ASP A 792 10.34 -3.49 -1.86
CA ASP A 792 10.46 -3.10 -3.27
C ASP A 792 10.81 -4.29 -4.19
N ASP A 793 11.29 -5.43 -3.67
CA ASP A 793 11.56 -6.69 -4.40
C ASP A 793 10.40 -7.71 -4.41
N PHE A 794 9.25 -7.32 -3.89
CA PHE A 794 8.04 -8.15 -3.73
C PHE A 794 8.12 -9.24 -2.65
N ALA A 795 9.12 -9.21 -1.76
CA ALA A 795 9.07 -10.02 -0.56
C ALA A 795 7.96 -9.52 0.38
N ALA A 796 7.08 -10.43 0.81
CA ALA A 796 6.08 -10.14 1.83
C ALA A 796 6.75 -10.12 3.21
N VAL A 797 6.40 -9.12 4.03
CA VAL A 797 6.97 -8.94 5.38
C VAL A 797 5.88 -9.11 6.42
N ASP A 798 6.18 -9.83 7.50
CA ASP A 798 5.37 -9.85 8.72
C ASP A 798 6.02 -8.95 9.78
N TYR A 799 5.36 -7.86 10.14
CA TYR A 799 5.83 -6.91 11.14
C TYR A 799 5.46 -7.30 12.57
N MET A 800 4.64 -8.35 12.79
CA MET A 800 4.21 -8.76 14.14
C MET A 800 5.37 -9.15 15.06
N GLY A 801 6.51 -9.57 14.50
CA GLY A 801 7.74 -9.90 15.23
C GLY A 801 8.63 -8.69 15.59
N ASN A 802 8.31 -7.48 15.12
CA ASN A 802 9.18 -6.32 15.32
C ASN A 802 9.14 -5.78 16.77
N GLN A 803 10.07 -4.86 17.09
CA GLN A 803 10.23 -4.27 18.44
C GLN A 803 8.96 -3.58 19.00
N GLN A 804 7.99 -3.23 18.15
CA GLN A 804 6.73 -2.59 18.52
C GLN A 804 5.50 -3.52 18.34
N GLY A 805 5.72 -4.83 18.22
CA GLY A 805 4.66 -5.85 18.11
C GLY A 805 3.74 -5.65 16.90
N GLY A 806 4.29 -5.13 15.80
CA GLY A 806 3.57 -4.82 14.57
C GLY A 806 2.69 -3.57 14.60
N ARG A 807 2.63 -2.82 15.71
CA ARG A 807 1.90 -1.53 15.74
C ARG A 807 2.59 -0.49 14.89
N ASP A 808 3.87 -0.31 15.13
CA ASP A 808 4.65 0.68 14.42
C ASP A 808 5.57 0.00 13.41
N VAL A 809 5.71 0.60 12.23
CA VAL A 809 6.27 -0.06 11.05
C VAL A 809 7.19 0.89 10.32
N LEU A 810 8.47 0.53 10.20
CA LEU A 810 9.37 1.15 9.24
C LEU A 810 9.03 0.62 7.83
N LEU A 811 8.51 1.48 6.95
CA LEU A 811 8.40 1.18 5.52
C LEU A 811 9.77 1.20 4.82
N GLY A 812 10.73 1.89 5.43
CA GLY A 812 12.04 2.19 4.87
C GLY A 812 12.04 3.49 4.09
N SER A 813 13.09 3.73 3.31
CA SER A 813 13.14 4.93 2.49
C SER A 813 12.29 4.75 1.22
N ILE A 814 11.60 5.80 0.77
CA ILE A 814 10.75 5.78 -0.43
C ILE A 814 11.41 6.64 -1.52
N ARG A 815 11.89 5.97 -2.56
CA ARG A 815 12.50 6.58 -3.76
C ARG A 815 11.51 7.47 -4.55
N PRO A 816 11.97 8.33 -5.48
CA PRO A 816 11.10 9.23 -6.23
C PRO A 816 10.04 8.47 -7.04
N ASN A 817 8.83 9.01 -7.12
CA ASN A 817 7.68 8.44 -7.84
C ASN A 817 7.37 6.99 -7.45
N ALA A 818 7.48 6.67 -6.16
CA ALA A 818 7.17 5.35 -5.61
C ALA A 818 6.26 5.45 -4.39
N SER A 819 5.68 4.32 -3.99
CA SER A 819 4.84 4.21 -2.81
C SER A 819 5.15 2.93 -2.04
N ARG A 820 5.11 3.01 -0.71
CA ARG A 820 5.17 1.85 0.18
C ARG A 820 3.94 1.84 1.08
N SER A 821 3.53 0.65 1.53
CA SER A 821 2.32 0.47 2.33
C SER A 821 2.51 -0.58 3.42
N ALA A 822 1.80 -0.39 4.54
CA ALA A 822 1.62 -1.41 5.58
C ALA A 822 0.11 -1.66 5.77
N THR A 823 -0.25 -2.88 6.15
CA THR A 823 -1.63 -3.28 6.43
C THR A 823 -1.74 -3.97 7.78
N TRP A 824 -2.57 -3.43 8.66
CA TRP A 824 -2.91 -4.01 9.95
C TRP A 824 -4.28 -4.68 9.89
N THR A 825 -4.35 -5.98 10.17
CA THR A 825 -5.62 -6.66 10.44
C THR A 825 -5.96 -6.49 11.91
N THR A 826 -7.06 -5.83 12.25
CA THR A 826 -7.50 -5.58 13.63
C THR A 826 -9.01 -5.81 13.81
N ARG A 827 -9.48 -5.83 15.06
CA ARG A 827 -10.89 -6.01 15.44
C ARG A 827 -11.20 -5.36 16.79
N TRP A 828 -12.47 -5.11 17.08
CA TRP A 828 -12.93 -4.58 18.37
C TRP A 828 -14.03 -5.46 18.98
N ALA A 829 -13.97 -5.70 20.28
CA ALA A 829 -15.00 -6.48 21.00
C ALA A 829 -16.25 -5.67 21.40
N THR A 830 -16.23 -4.34 21.28
CA THR A 830 -17.30 -3.44 21.75
C THR A 830 -17.83 -2.56 20.63
N GLU A 831 -19.13 -2.31 20.62
CA GLU A 831 -19.79 -1.39 19.70
C GLU A 831 -19.29 0.06 19.86
N GLY A 832 -19.66 0.91 18.89
CA GLY A 832 -19.37 2.33 18.87
C GLY A 832 -18.51 2.78 17.69
N PHE A 833 -18.38 4.10 17.54
CA PHE A 833 -17.43 4.71 16.62
C PHE A 833 -16.00 4.48 17.13
N LYS A 834 -15.14 3.94 16.26
CA LYS A 834 -13.72 3.72 16.48
C LYS A 834 -12.93 4.47 15.42
N SER A 835 -11.67 4.77 15.74
CA SER A 835 -10.69 5.27 14.79
C SER A 835 -9.43 4.43 14.86
N PHE A 836 -8.81 4.20 13.71
CA PHE A 836 -7.45 3.72 13.59
C PHE A 836 -6.65 4.84 12.94
N THR A 837 -5.85 5.54 13.72
CA THR A 837 -5.05 6.68 13.28
C THR A 837 -3.65 6.20 12.97
N VAL A 838 -3.07 6.65 11.85
CA VAL A 838 -1.67 6.38 11.52
C VAL A 838 -0.94 7.71 11.32
N ASN A 839 0.19 7.86 11.99
CA ASN A 839 1.12 8.97 11.83
C ASN A 839 2.29 8.49 10.96
N ALA A 840 2.61 9.23 9.91
CA ALA A 840 3.67 8.91 8.98
C ALA A 840 4.76 9.99 9.07
N ARG A 841 5.98 9.57 9.44
CA ARG A 841 7.13 10.43 9.78
C ARG A 841 8.41 9.97 9.06
N SER A 842 9.38 10.86 8.84
CA SER A 842 10.64 10.55 8.15
C SER A 842 11.68 11.68 8.35
N ASP A 843 12.97 11.38 8.18
CA ASP A 843 14.07 12.33 8.43
C ASP A 843 14.01 13.64 7.60
N ASN A 844 13.33 13.65 6.44
CA ASN A 844 13.39 14.79 5.51
C ASN A 844 12.06 15.13 4.83
N TRP A 845 10.96 14.45 5.13
CA TRP A 845 9.67 14.74 4.51
C TRP A 845 8.74 15.53 5.45
N VAL A 846 7.57 15.96 4.97
CA VAL A 846 6.55 16.58 5.83
C VAL A 846 5.72 15.51 6.53
N ASP A 847 5.74 15.50 7.87
CA ASP A 847 4.91 14.63 8.71
C ASP A 847 3.41 14.71 8.38
N LYS A 848 2.75 13.56 8.31
CA LYS A 848 1.34 13.42 7.93
C LYS A 848 0.59 12.49 8.87
N THR A 849 -0.67 12.83 9.16
CA THR A 849 -1.60 11.96 9.90
C THR A 849 -2.85 11.75 9.08
N ASP A 850 -3.31 10.50 8.99
CA ASP A 850 -4.64 10.16 8.45
C ASP A 850 -5.27 9.04 9.29
N LEU A 851 -6.57 8.80 9.14
CA LEU A 851 -7.29 7.81 9.95
C LEU A 851 -8.40 7.08 9.18
N ALA A 852 -8.55 5.80 9.49
CA ALA A 852 -9.72 5.02 9.15
C ALA A 852 -10.79 5.16 10.26
N ALA A 853 -11.95 5.71 9.92
CA ALA A 853 -13.13 5.69 10.78
C ALA A 853 -13.91 4.39 10.60
N ILE A 854 -14.11 3.65 11.69
CA ILE A 854 -14.79 2.35 11.72
C ILE A 854 -16.00 2.44 12.64
N VAL A 855 -17.15 1.95 12.19
CA VAL A 855 -18.30 1.73 13.07
C VAL A 855 -18.36 0.25 13.45
N VAL A 856 -18.27 -0.03 14.75
CA VAL A 856 -18.49 -1.38 15.28
C VAL A 856 -19.91 -1.46 15.78
N ASP A 857 -20.68 -2.40 15.24
CA ASP A 857 -22.12 -2.48 15.45
C ASP A 857 -22.57 -3.95 15.38
N GLY A 858 -23.16 -4.45 16.46
CA GLY A 858 -23.76 -5.78 16.54
C GLY A 858 -25.27 -5.73 16.74
N THR A 859 -25.87 -4.54 16.75
CA THR A 859 -27.27 -4.32 17.10
C THR A 859 -28.09 -4.16 15.82
N PRO A 860 -28.96 -5.12 15.47
CA PRO A 860 -29.70 -5.05 14.22
C PRO A 860 -30.75 -3.92 14.21
N PRO A 861 -31.04 -3.30 13.05
CA PRO A 861 -31.97 -2.19 12.96
C PRO A 861 -33.38 -2.52 13.49
N PRO A 862 -34.12 -1.54 14.02
CA PRO A 862 -35.51 -1.75 14.41
C PRO A 862 -36.38 -2.13 13.20
N LEU A 863 -37.40 -2.95 13.43
CA LEU A 863 -38.32 -3.36 12.37
C LEU A 863 -39.11 -2.16 11.78
N PRO A 864 -39.31 -2.10 10.46
CA PRO A 864 -40.15 -1.11 9.80
C PRO A 864 -41.56 -1.03 10.38
N THR A 865 -42.09 0.19 10.46
CA THR A 865 -43.44 0.47 10.98
C THR A 865 -44.28 1.23 9.95
N GLY A 866 -45.59 1.33 10.16
CA GLY A 866 -46.47 2.10 9.27
C GLY A 866 -46.50 1.60 7.82
N ILE A 867 -46.34 0.29 7.59
CA ILE A 867 -46.42 -0.28 6.24
C ILE A 867 -47.84 -0.10 5.72
N THR A 868 -47.98 0.55 4.56
CA THR A 868 -49.25 0.86 3.91
C THR A 868 -49.16 0.64 2.41
N SER A 869 -50.31 0.36 1.78
CA SER A 869 -50.46 0.27 0.33
C SER A 869 -51.73 0.99 -0.09
N SER A 870 -51.60 1.94 -1.02
CA SER A 870 -52.73 2.63 -1.66
C SER A 870 -53.32 1.83 -2.83
N THR A 871 -52.54 0.93 -3.43
CA THR A 871 -53.01 0.03 -4.49
C THR A 871 -53.76 -1.17 -3.93
N HIS A 872 -53.34 -1.69 -2.76
CA HIS A 872 -53.91 -2.87 -2.12
C HIS A 872 -54.12 -2.65 -0.61
N PRO A 873 -55.22 -2.00 -0.20
CA PRO A 873 -55.61 -1.91 1.21
C PRO A 873 -55.76 -3.31 1.84
N ALA A 874 -55.18 -3.52 3.03
CA ALA A 874 -55.11 -4.83 3.65
C ALA A 874 -56.51 -5.44 3.89
N GLY A 875 -56.71 -6.68 3.44
CA GLY A 875 -57.98 -7.41 3.54
C GLY A 875 -59.01 -7.12 2.45
N THR A 876 -58.83 -6.05 1.67
CA THR A 876 -59.69 -5.68 0.53
C THR A 876 -59.26 -6.40 -0.74
N TRP A 877 -60.21 -6.97 -1.48
CA TRP A 877 -59.96 -7.54 -2.80
C TRP A 877 -59.80 -6.43 -3.85
N VAL A 878 -58.80 -6.56 -4.72
CA VAL A 878 -58.50 -5.61 -5.80
C VAL A 878 -58.27 -6.37 -7.10
N ASN A 879 -58.72 -5.82 -8.23
CA ASN A 879 -58.62 -6.45 -9.55
C ASN A 879 -57.36 -6.11 -10.37
N SER A 880 -56.43 -5.34 -9.81
CA SER A 880 -55.13 -5.05 -10.43
C SER A 880 -54.04 -5.86 -9.76
N ASN A 881 -53.16 -6.49 -10.54
CA ASN A 881 -51.97 -7.18 -10.01
C ASN A 881 -50.79 -6.24 -9.71
N SER A 882 -50.92 -4.93 -9.93
CA SER A 882 -49.84 -3.95 -9.70
C SER A 882 -49.79 -3.55 -8.23
N PHE A 883 -48.90 -4.20 -7.47
CA PHE A 883 -48.75 -3.97 -6.03
C PHE A 883 -47.65 -2.96 -5.74
N SER A 884 -47.94 -2.05 -4.82
CA SER A 884 -46.98 -1.09 -4.27
C SER A 884 -47.24 -0.85 -2.79
N ALA A 885 -46.18 -0.77 -1.99
CA ALA A 885 -46.24 -0.45 -0.57
C ALA A 885 -45.11 0.49 -0.17
N SER A 886 -45.36 1.27 0.88
CA SER A 886 -44.39 2.16 1.52
C SER A 886 -44.47 2.02 3.03
N TRP A 887 -43.40 2.36 3.74
CA TRP A 887 -43.33 2.24 5.20
C TRP A 887 -42.53 3.38 5.82
N THR A 888 -42.66 3.53 7.14
CA THR A 888 -41.80 4.42 7.92
C THR A 888 -40.53 3.67 8.30
N GLN A 889 -39.40 4.16 7.82
CA GLN A 889 -38.07 3.66 8.16
C GLN A 889 -37.63 4.20 9.53
N THR A 890 -37.32 3.28 10.44
CA THR A 890 -36.47 3.53 11.60
C THR A 890 -35.02 3.63 11.16
N GLN A 891 -34.27 4.58 11.72
CA GLN A 891 -32.83 4.64 11.52
C GLN A 891 -32.14 3.64 12.45
N ASP A 892 -31.08 3.04 11.93
CA ASP A 892 -30.06 2.45 12.77
C ASP A 892 -29.14 3.59 13.30
N PRO A 893 -28.85 3.65 14.61
CA PRO A 893 -28.12 4.78 15.21
C PRO A 893 -26.60 4.69 15.10
N LEU A 894 -26.02 3.57 14.69
CA LEU A 894 -24.58 3.35 14.62
C LEU A 894 -24.11 3.23 13.16
N SER A 895 -24.21 2.04 12.57
CA SER A 895 -23.70 1.78 11.22
C SER A 895 -24.63 2.30 10.12
N GLY A 896 -25.90 2.53 10.44
CA GLY A 896 -26.89 3.03 9.52
C GLY A 896 -27.42 1.95 8.57
N MET A 897 -28.52 2.25 7.89
CA MET A 897 -29.22 1.27 7.05
C MET A 897 -28.50 1.00 5.71
N ALA A 898 -28.28 -0.27 5.37
CA ALA A 898 -27.83 -0.70 4.04
C ALA A 898 -29.01 -1.03 3.12
N GLY A 899 -30.00 -1.80 3.62
CA GLY A 899 -31.06 -2.31 2.75
C GLY A 899 -32.16 -3.10 3.47
N TYR A 900 -32.88 -3.90 2.68
CA TYR A 900 -33.91 -4.83 3.14
C TYR A 900 -33.87 -6.13 2.34
N SER A 901 -34.10 -7.26 3.01
CA SER A 901 -34.59 -8.49 2.38
C SER A 901 -36.12 -8.44 2.33
N VAL A 902 -36.73 -8.84 1.22
CA VAL A 902 -38.16 -8.65 0.91
C VAL A 902 -38.76 -9.88 0.22
N GLY A 903 -39.66 -10.58 0.91
CA GLY A 903 -40.39 -11.73 0.38
C GLY A 903 -41.89 -11.43 0.16
N LEU A 904 -42.42 -11.77 -1.02
CA LEU A 904 -43.85 -11.92 -1.24
C LEU A 904 -44.24 -13.40 -1.15
N THR A 905 -45.10 -13.73 -0.21
CA THR A 905 -45.38 -15.12 0.19
C THR A 905 -46.85 -15.34 0.49
N ALA A 906 -47.36 -16.57 0.34
CA ALA A 906 -48.77 -16.90 0.59
C ALA A 906 -49.14 -16.93 2.09
N ILE A 907 -48.15 -17.12 2.95
CA ILE A 907 -48.21 -17.00 4.42
C ILE A 907 -47.00 -16.18 4.87
N PRO A 908 -47.06 -15.43 5.99
CA PRO A 908 -45.91 -14.64 6.42
C PRO A 908 -44.72 -15.51 6.80
N LEU A 909 -43.54 -15.18 6.28
CA LEU A 909 -42.29 -15.92 6.48
C LEU A 909 -41.12 -14.95 6.68
N LEU A 910 -40.14 -15.37 7.47
CA LEU A 910 -38.89 -14.63 7.66
C LEU A 910 -38.13 -14.58 6.32
N PRO A 911 -37.85 -13.38 5.76
CA PRO A 911 -37.02 -13.25 4.56
C PRO A 911 -35.57 -13.73 4.83
N ASP A 912 -34.80 -14.02 3.79
CA ASP A 912 -33.44 -14.52 3.93
C ASP A 912 -32.44 -13.42 4.37
N THR A 913 -31.14 -13.70 4.32
CA THR A 913 -30.06 -12.75 4.65
C THR A 913 -29.45 -12.10 3.39
N VAL A 914 -30.20 -12.01 2.31
CA VAL A 914 -29.79 -11.32 1.07
C VAL A 914 -30.52 -9.98 0.99
N SER A 915 -29.78 -8.90 0.71
CA SER A 915 -30.37 -7.57 0.58
C SER A 915 -30.94 -7.38 -0.83
N ASP A 916 -32.23 -7.68 -1.02
CA ASP A 916 -32.94 -7.51 -2.30
C ASP A 916 -33.01 -6.06 -2.79
N LYS A 917 -32.95 -5.09 -1.87
CA LYS A 917 -33.01 -3.66 -2.21
C LYS A 917 -32.23 -2.76 -1.25
N ASN A 918 -31.90 -1.58 -1.74
CA ASN A 918 -31.35 -0.46 -0.95
C ASN A 918 -32.31 0.03 0.16
N SER A 919 -31.83 0.94 1.00
CA SER A 919 -32.56 1.47 2.16
C SER A 919 -33.81 2.33 1.86
N THR A 920 -34.17 2.61 0.60
CA THR A 920 -35.39 3.38 0.26
C THR A 920 -36.66 2.67 0.76
N PRO A 921 -37.56 3.31 1.53
CA PRO A 921 -38.65 2.61 2.24
C PRO A 921 -39.93 2.39 1.39
N SER A 922 -39.75 1.76 0.24
CA SER A 922 -40.82 1.44 -0.70
C SER A 922 -40.53 0.17 -1.48
N TYR A 923 -41.57 -0.57 -1.84
CA TYR A 923 -41.50 -1.77 -2.68
C TYR A 923 -42.65 -1.74 -3.69
N ALA A 924 -42.38 -2.13 -4.94
CA ALA A 924 -43.38 -2.24 -5.99
C ALA A 924 -43.05 -3.42 -6.90
N THR A 925 -44.08 -4.16 -7.32
CA THR A 925 -43.94 -5.37 -8.17
C THR A 925 -45.30 -5.80 -8.71
N THR A 926 -45.30 -6.83 -9.56
CA THR A 926 -46.52 -7.49 -10.06
C THR A 926 -46.80 -8.75 -9.23
N LEU A 927 -48.01 -8.88 -8.70
CA LEU A 927 -48.44 -10.07 -7.97
C LEU A 927 -48.54 -11.28 -8.92
N PRO A 928 -48.04 -12.46 -8.52
CA PRO A 928 -48.06 -13.66 -9.37
C PRO A 928 -49.45 -14.32 -9.41
N GLY A 929 -49.73 -15.02 -10.51
CA GLY A 929 -50.99 -15.75 -10.71
C GLY A 929 -52.15 -14.88 -11.22
N SER A 930 -53.35 -15.49 -11.30
CA SER A 930 -54.59 -14.81 -11.70
C SER A 930 -55.42 -14.31 -10.52
N PHE A 931 -55.28 -14.94 -9.34
CA PHE A 931 -55.85 -14.52 -8.07
C PHE A 931 -55.03 -15.11 -6.91
N GLY A 932 -55.13 -14.52 -5.71
CA GLY A 932 -54.44 -15.03 -4.53
C GLY A 932 -54.51 -14.13 -3.30
N THR A 933 -54.03 -14.67 -2.18
CA THR A 933 -53.72 -13.91 -0.96
C THR A 933 -52.21 -13.98 -0.71
N PHE A 934 -51.59 -12.82 -0.50
CA PHE A 934 -50.16 -12.66 -0.27
C PHE A 934 -49.87 -11.84 0.99
N TYR A 935 -48.65 -11.94 1.48
CA TYR A 935 -48.08 -11.12 2.52
C TYR A 935 -46.73 -10.60 2.05
N LEU A 936 -46.55 -9.28 2.12
CA LEU A 936 -45.25 -8.65 1.98
C LEU A 936 -44.53 -8.79 3.32
N CYS A 937 -43.45 -9.55 3.36
CA CYS A 937 -42.59 -9.72 4.51
C CYS A 937 -41.27 -9.02 4.23
N LEU A 938 -40.79 -8.18 5.14
CA LEU A 938 -39.50 -7.51 5.00
C LEU A 938 -38.74 -7.44 6.32
N ARG A 939 -37.41 -7.54 6.24
CA ARG A 939 -36.54 -7.20 7.36
C ARG A 939 -35.37 -6.32 6.90
N PRO A 940 -34.97 -5.33 7.72
CA PRO A 940 -33.86 -4.44 7.41
C PRO A 940 -32.52 -5.13 7.63
N VAL A 941 -31.48 -4.53 7.05
CA VAL A 941 -30.08 -4.81 7.36
C VAL A 941 -29.29 -3.49 7.43
N ASP A 942 -28.40 -3.39 8.41
CA ASP A 942 -27.48 -2.26 8.57
C ASP A 942 -26.22 -2.42 7.69
N ARG A 943 -25.28 -1.48 7.80
CA ARG A 943 -24.01 -1.55 7.04
C ARG A 943 -22.99 -2.53 7.62
N SER A 944 -23.13 -2.92 8.88
CA SER A 944 -22.35 -4.01 9.50
C SER A 944 -22.90 -5.41 9.17
N GLY A 945 -24.04 -5.51 8.49
CA GLY A 945 -24.68 -6.76 8.11
C GLY A 945 -25.46 -7.46 9.25
N ASN A 946 -25.93 -6.73 10.27
CA ASN A 946 -26.82 -7.29 11.28
C ASN A 946 -28.27 -7.34 10.79
N TRP A 947 -28.92 -8.46 11.06
CA TRP A 947 -30.29 -8.76 10.65
C TRP A 947 -31.16 -9.00 11.88
N PRO A 948 -32.36 -8.42 11.97
CA PRO A 948 -33.29 -8.79 13.02
C PRO A 948 -33.66 -10.28 12.93
N ALA A 949 -33.84 -10.90 14.10
CA ALA A 949 -34.33 -12.28 14.23
C ALA A 949 -35.81 -12.46 13.85
N SER A 950 -36.49 -11.36 13.50
CA SER A 950 -37.89 -11.30 13.11
C SER A 950 -38.06 -10.39 11.88
N PHE A 951 -39.29 -10.18 11.43
CA PHE A 951 -39.62 -9.40 10.23
C PHE A 951 -40.89 -8.57 10.45
N ALA A 952 -41.01 -7.48 9.67
CA ALA A 952 -42.25 -6.72 9.56
C ALA A 952 -43.08 -7.27 8.40
N GLN A 953 -44.40 -7.18 8.49
CA GLN A 953 -45.31 -7.75 7.48
C GLN A 953 -46.46 -6.80 7.12
N TYR A 954 -46.94 -6.89 5.88
CA TYR A 954 -48.15 -6.24 5.40
C TYR A 954 -49.03 -7.22 4.62
N GLY A 955 -50.29 -7.31 5.00
CA GLY A 955 -51.30 -8.16 4.38
C GLY A 955 -52.45 -8.49 5.33
N PRO A 956 -53.40 -9.36 4.93
CA PRO A 956 -53.43 -10.06 3.64
C PRO A 956 -53.63 -9.09 2.46
N ILE A 957 -52.72 -9.15 1.49
CA ILE A 957 -52.83 -8.52 0.17
C ILE A 957 -53.70 -9.45 -0.67
N ARG A 958 -54.85 -8.97 -1.15
CA ARG A 958 -55.83 -9.80 -1.85
C ARG A 958 -56.03 -9.29 -3.27
N TYR A 959 -55.67 -10.13 -4.24
CA TYR A 959 -55.78 -9.83 -5.65
C TYR A 959 -56.65 -10.88 -6.33
N ASP A 960 -57.59 -10.43 -7.16
CA ASP A 960 -58.39 -11.29 -8.02
C ASP A 960 -58.64 -10.60 -9.36
N GLY A 961 -57.97 -11.08 -10.42
CA GLY A 961 -58.16 -10.59 -11.78
C GLY A 961 -59.09 -11.48 -12.62
N VAL A 962 -59.80 -12.43 -12.00
CA VAL A 962 -60.72 -13.35 -12.70
C VAL A 962 -62.13 -12.78 -12.67
N GLN A 963 -62.85 -12.87 -13.78
CA GLN A 963 -64.26 -12.46 -13.83
C GLN A 963 -65.18 -13.53 -13.20
N PRO A 964 -66.36 -13.14 -12.67
CA PRO A 964 -67.42 -14.08 -12.33
C PRO A 964 -67.72 -15.06 -13.47
N ASN A 965 -68.19 -16.25 -13.11
CA ASN A 965 -68.60 -17.25 -14.11
C ASN A 965 -69.80 -16.77 -14.94
N TYR A 966 -69.99 -17.39 -16.11
CA TYR A 966 -71.13 -17.11 -16.99
C TYR A 966 -72.46 -17.41 -16.29
N ILE A 967 -73.47 -16.55 -16.49
CA ILE A 967 -74.82 -16.77 -15.96
C ILE A 967 -75.51 -17.90 -16.73
N THR A 968 -76.11 -18.83 -15.99
CA THR A 968 -76.96 -19.90 -16.53
C THR A 968 -78.41 -19.75 -16.04
N GLY A 969 -79.35 -20.48 -16.66
CA GLY A 969 -80.75 -20.54 -16.23
C GLY A 969 -81.61 -19.30 -16.51
N LEU A 970 -81.08 -18.26 -17.17
CA LEU A 970 -81.76 -16.99 -17.41
C LEU A 970 -83.08 -17.17 -18.20
N THR A 971 -84.21 -17.10 -17.50
CA THR A 971 -85.55 -17.39 -18.03
C THR A 971 -86.63 -16.52 -17.36
N SER A 972 -87.83 -16.46 -17.94
CA SER A 972 -89.01 -15.90 -17.26
C SER A 972 -90.04 -16.99 -16.97
N THR A 973 -90.54 -17.00 -15.74
CA THR A 973 -91.64 -17.87 -15.30
C THR A 973 -93.03 -17.31 -15.64
N THR A 974 -93.11 -16.05 -16.07
CA THR A 974 -94.36 -15.31 -16.28
C THR A 974 -94.58 -14.91 -17.74
N HIS A 975 -93.51 -14.58 -18.47
CA HIS A 975 -93.53 -14.01 -19.81
C HIS A 975 -92.55 -14.72 -20.74
N ALA A 976 -93.01 -15.75 -21.47
CA ALA A 976 -92.18 -16.42 -22.45
C ALA A 976 -91.78 -15.45 -23.59
N VAL A 977 -90.59 -15.65 -24.16
CA VAL A 977 -90.11 -14.88 -25.32
C VAL A 977 -91.13 -14.94 -26.46
N GLY A 978 -91.47 -13.78 -27.02
CA GLY A 978 -92.47 -13.61 -28.07
C GLY A 978 -93.93 -13.58 -27.61
N SER A 979 -94.23 -13.75 -26.32
CA SER A 979 -95.62 -13.73 -25.82
C SER A 979 -96.20 -12.32 -25.73
N TYR A 980 -97.50 -12.21 -26.04
CA TYR A 980 -98.33 -11.00 -25.89
C TYR A 980 -99.25 -11.16 -24.67
N ARG A 981 -98.99 -10.40 -23.61
CA ARG A 981 -99.67 -10.52 -22.31
C ARG A 981 -100.37 -9.22 -21.93
N CYS A 982 -101.51 -9.34 -21.24
CA CYS A 982 -102.22 -8.20 -20.66
C CYS A 982 -101.74 -7.82 -19.24
N ASP A 983 -100.88 -8.65 -18.61
CA ASP A 983 -100.24 -8.39 -17.33
C ASP A 983 -98.86 -7.75 -17.56
N GLY A 984 -98.50 -6.73 -16.78
CA GLY A 984 -97.19 -6.07 -16.83
C GLY A 984 -96.17 -6.60 -15.82
N SER A 985 -96.56 -7.52 -14.92
CA SER A 985 -95.69 -8.03 -13.85
C SER A 985 -94.76 -9.15 -14.36
N VAL A 986 -93.53 -8.79 -14.73
CA VAL A 986 -92.54 -9.74 -15.25
C VAL A 986 -91.60 -10.20 -14.16
N THR A 987 -91.55 -11.51 -13.93
CA THR A 987 -90.53 -12.20 -13.13
C THR A 987 -89.48 -12.82 -14.05
N ILE A 988 -88.22 -12.47 -13.86
CA ILE A 988 -87.04 -13.14 -14.44
C ILE A 988 -86.35 -13.96 -13.34
N VAL A 989 -85.82 -15.13 -13.69
CA VAL A 989 -85.03 -16.00 -12.81
C VAL A 989 -83.72 -16.42 -13.50
N TRP A 990 -82.70 -16.73 -12.71
CA TRP A 990 -81.39 -17.24 -13.16
C TRP A 990 -80.75 -18.11 -12.05
N ASP A 991 -79.76 -18.92 -12.40
CA ASP A 991 -79.04 -19.77 -11.43
C ASP A 991 -78.15 -18.92 -10.50
N ALA A 992 -77.81 -19.44 -9.32
CA ALA A 992 -76.95 -18.73 -8.37
C ALA A 992 -75.62 -18.29 -9.01
N LEU A 993 -75.29 -17.01 -8.86
CA LEU A 993 -74.06 -16.44 -9.39
C LEU A 993 -72.85 -17.09 -8.68
N THR A 994 -71.83 -17.46 -9.45
CA THR A 994 -70.60 -18.06 -8.92
C THR A 994 -69.37 -17.31 -9.41
N ASP A 995 -68.33 -17.32 -8.59
CA ASP A 995 -67.05 -16.72 -8.90
C ASP A 995 -66.10 -17.74 -9.56
N GLY A 996 -65.31 -17.28 -10.52
CA GLY A 996 -64.21 -18.04 -11.11
C GLY A 996 -62.86 -17.78 -10.42
N GLY A 997 -62.77 -16.71 -9.63
CA GLY A 997 -61.62 -16.31 -8.83
C GLY A 997 -61.70 -16.74 -7.36
N GLY A 998 -61.28 -15.84 -6.48
CA GLY A 998 -61.23 -16.05 -5.03
C GLY A 998 -61.93 -14.96 -4.20
N SER A 999 -62.41 -13.88 -4.82
CA SER A 999 -63.05 -12.75 -4.15
C SER A 999 -64.52 -13.01 -3.80
N GLY A 1000 -65.16 -13.95 -4.49
CA GLY A 1000 -66.59 -14.24 -4.39
C GLY A 1000 -67.44 -13.19 -5.13
N VAL A 1001 -68.69 -13.53 -5.41
CA VAL A 1001 -69.60 -12.62 -6.13
C VAL A 1001 -70.07 -11.48 -5.22
N ALA A 1002 -70.16 -10.26 -5.76
CA ALA A 1002 -70.79 -9.10 -5.10
C ALA A 1002 -72.28 -9.01 -5.45
N GLY A 1003 -72.62 -9.18 -6.73
CA GLY A 1003 -73.99 -9.16 -7.23
C GLY A 1003 -74.07 -9.07 -8.75
N ALA A 1004 -75.15 -8.51 -9.27
CA ALA A 1004 -75.28 -8.19 -10.69
C ALA A 1004 -75.91 -6.81 -10.92
N SER A 1005 -75.47 -6.17 -12.01
CA SER A 1005 -76.10 -4.99 -12.59
C SER A 1005 -77.24 -5.40 -13.53
N LEU A 1006 -78.39 -4.75 -13.41
CA LEU A 1006 -79.64 -5.05 -14.12
C LEU A 1006 -80.14 -3.85 -14.93
N LEU A 1007 -80.66 -4.10 -16.13
CA LEU A 1007 -81.30 -3.07 -16.95
C LEU A 1007 -82.54 -3.60 -17.68
N TRP A 1008 -83.56 -2.76 -17.84
CA TRP A 1008 -84.72 -3.01 -18.72
C TRP A 1008 -84.83 -1.90 -19.76
N ASP A 1009 -84.89 -2.26 -21.05
CA ASP A 1009 -85.09 -1.30 -22.13
C ASP A 1009 -85.75 -1.93 -23.39
N HIS A 1010 -85.69 -1.21 -24.51
CA HIS A 1010 -86.24 -1.63 -25.81
C HIS A 1010 -85.16 -2.09 -26.81
N ASN A 1011 -83.91 -2.28 -26.39
CA ASN A 1011 -82.78 -2.55 -27.27
C ASN A 1011 -82.12 -3.90 -26.91
N PRO A 1012 -82.00 -4.87 -27.84
CA PRO A 1012 -81.49 -6.22 -27.54
C PRO A 1012 -80.01 -6.31 -27.13
N ILE A 1013 -79.25 -5.21 -27.11
CA ILE A 1013 -77.79 -5.20 -26.92
C ILE A 1013 -77.29 -4.12 -25.94
N THR A 1014 -78.13 -3.59 -25.05
CA THR A 1014 -77.66 -2.58 -24.09
C THR A 1014 -76.95 -3.22 -22.90
N GLN A 1015 -75.72 -2.77 -22.63
CA GLN A 1015 -74.93 -3.25 -21.51
C GLN A 1015 -75.30 -2.49 -20.21
N PRO A 1016 -75.64 -3.18 -19.11
CA PRO A 1016 -75.78 -2.56 -17.78
C PRO A 1016 -74.48 -1.89 -17.34
N ASP A 1017 -74.58 -0.91 -16.45
CA ASP A 1017 -73.40 -0.23 -15.88
C ASP A 1017 -72.71 -1.08 -14.80
N ALA A 1018 -72.08 -0.45 -13.81
CA ALA A 1018 -71.37 -1.14 -12.70
C ALA A 1018 -72.09 -1.02 -11.35
N THR A 1019 -73.29 -0.43 -11.33
CA THR A 1019 -74.18 -0.37 -10.18
C THR A 1019 -74.77 -1.75 -9.95
N ILE A 1020 -74.84 -2.20 -8.70
CA ILE A 1020 -75.37 -3.52 -8.34
C ILE A 1020 -76.79 -3.34 -7.79
N GLU A 1021 -77.81 -3.64 -8.59
CA GLU A 1021 -79.21 -3.60 -8.16
C GLU A 1021 -79.61 -4.85 -7.35
N VAL A 1022 -78.91 -5.98 -7.56
CA VAL A 1022 -79.18 -7.24 -6.85
C VAL A 1022 -77.90 -7.88 -6.31
N GLY A 1023 -77.89 -8.21 -5.01
CA GLY A 1023 -76.75 -8.86 -4.36
C GLY A 1023 -76.55 -10.32 -4.77
N ALA A 1024 -75.37 -10.87 -4.47
CA ALA A 1024 -74.89 -12.19 -4.93
C ALA A 1024 -75.84 -13.40 -4.75
N LEU A 1025 -76.75 -13.37 -3.77
CA LEU A 1025 -77.72 -14.44 -3.51
C LEU A 1025 -79.02 -14.33 -4.33
N ALA A 1026 -79.19 -13.27 -5.11
CA ALA A 1026 -80.37 -13.09 -5.94
C ALA A 1026 -80.35 -14.06 -7.13
N THR A 1027 -81.43 -14.82 -7.26
CA THR A 1027 -81.73 -15.74 -8.38
C THR A 1027 -82.99 -15.33 -9.13
N SER A 1028 -83.56 -14.16 -8.81
CA SER A 1028 -84.73 -13.61 -9.48
C SER A 1028 -84.85 -12.09 -9.33
N TYR A 1029 -85.58 -11.48 -10.27
CA TYR A 1029 -85.96 -10.08 -10.24
C TYR A 1029 -87.39 -9.92 -10.78
N ILE A 1030 -88.16 -9.01 -10.17
CA ILE A 1030 -89.54 -8.72 -10.56
C ILE A 1030 -89.63 -7.25 -10.97
N ALA A 1031 -90.17 -6.99 -12.16
CA ALA A 1031 -90.36 -5.65 -12.71
C ALA A 1031 -91.81 -5.45 -13.19
N GLY A 1032 -92.35 -4.24 -13.00
CA GLY A 1032 -93.62 -3.82 -13.59
C GLY A 1032 -93.39 -3.04 -14.88
N LEU A 1033 -93.76 -3.63 -16.02
CA LEU A 1033 -93.58 -3.02 -17.35
C LEU A 1033 -94.89 -2.44 -17.87
N ALA A 1034 -94.82 -1.27 -18.49
CA ALA A 1034 -95.98 -0.63 -19.13
C ALA A 1034 -96.27 -1.24 -20.51
N PRO A 1035 -97.54 -1.21 -20.98
CA PRO A 1035 -97.89 -1.55 -22.36
C PRO A 1035 -97.10 -0.70 -23.36
N SER A 1036 -96.52 -1.34 -24.38
CA SER A 1036 -95.67 -0.68 -25.37
C SER A 1036 -95.90 -1.25 -26.77
N ALA A 1037 -95.69 -0.42 -27.79
CA ALA A 1037 -95.62 -0.85 -29.19
C ALA A 1037 -94.25 -1.44 -29.56
N GLN A 1038 -93.24 -1.30 -28.70
CA GLN A 1038 -91.92 -1.90 -28.84
C GLN A 1038 -91.75 -3.03 -27.81
N PRO A 1039 -91.00 -4.10 -28.14
CA PRO A 1039 -90.71 -5.16 -27.20
C PRO A 1039 -89.83 -4.68 -26.04
N TRP A 1040 -89.91 -5.36 -24.90
CA TRP A 1040 -89.00 -5.18 -23.77
C TRP A 1040 -87.89 -6.25 -23.77
N TYR A 1041 -86.70 -5.84 -23.33
CA TYR A 1041 -85.54 -6.69 -23.07
C TYR A 1041 -85.01 -6.45 -21.64
N PHE A 1042 -84.66 -7.52 -20.95
CA PHE A 1042 -83.92 -7.50 -19.70
C PHE A 1042 -82.45 -7.80 -19.97
N HIS A 1043 -81.54 -7.08 -19.31
CA HIS A 1043 -80.10 -7.30 -19.37
C HIS A 1043 -79.55 -7.49 -17.94
N ILE A 1044 -78.61 -8.42 -17.79
CA ILE A 1044 -77.96 -8.75 -16.51
C ILE A 1044 -76.46 -8.93 -16.70
N ARG A 1045 -75.66 -8.40 -15.76
CA ARG A 1045 -74.20 -8.44 -15.79
C ARG A 1045 -73.63 -8.69 -14.38
N PRO A 1046 -73.01 -9.84 -14.09
CA PRO A 1046 -72.53 -10.15 -12.74
C PRO A 1046 -71.15 -9.53 -12.46
N TYR A 1047 -70.91 -9.22 -11.18
CA TYR A 1047 -69.71 -8.59 -10.63
C TYR A 1047 -69.21 -9.34 -9.39
N ASP A 1048 -67.89 -9.47 -9.24
CA ASP A 1048 -67.25 -10.00 -8.02
C ASP A 1048 -66.93 -8.91 -6.99
N ASN A 1049 -66.40 -9.32 -5.83
CA ASN A 1049 -65.99 -8.41 -4.76
C ASN A 1049 -64.64 -7.70 -5.01
N ALA A 1050 -63.93 -8.03 -6.10
CA ALA A 1050 -62.74 -7.32 -6.57
C ALA A 1050 -63.08 -6.22 -7.61
N GLY A 1051 -64.32 -6.21 -8.13
CA GLY A 1051 -64.82 -5.27 -9.13
C GLY A 1051 -64.76 -5.78 -10.59
N ASN A 1052 -64.48 -7.06 -10.83
CA ASN A 1052 -64.50 -7.64 -12.17
C ASN A 1052 -65.95 -7.87 -12.63
N GLY A 1053 -66.34 -7.21 -13.73
CA GLY A 1053 -67.65 -7.42 -14.36
C GLY A 1053 -67.55 -8.31 -15.59
N GLN A 1054 -68.24 -9.45 -15.58
CA GLN A 1054 -68.36 -10.38 -16.72
C GLN A 1054 -69.13 -9.72 -17.90
N ASN A 1055 -69.24 -10.41 -19.02
CA ASN A 1055 -70.09 -9.99 -20.15
C ASN A 1055 -71.58 -9.90 -19.78
N MET A 1056 -72.35 -9.15 -20.57
CA MET A 1056 -73.81 -9.03 -20.42
C MET A 1056 -74.56 -10.25 -20.97
N PHE A 1057 -75.68 -10.59 -20.34
CA PHE A 1057 -76.66 -11.57 -20.81
C PHE A 1057 -78.04 -10.91 -20.91
N HIS A 1058 -78.90 -11.37 -21.81
CA HIS A 1058 -80.21 -10.74 -22.03
C HIS A 1058 -81.37 -11.74 -22.17
N TYR A 1059 -82.59 -11.27 -21.89
CA TYR A 1059 -83.85 -12.00 -22.05
C TYR A 1059 -84.93 -11.13 -22.70
N GLY A 1060 -85.49 -11.58 -23.83
CA GLY A 1060 -86.51 -10.89 -24.63
C GLY A 1060 -86.50 -11.37 -26.09
N PRO A 1061 -87.35 -10.84 -26.98
CA PRO A 1061 -88.38 -9.82 -26.73
C PRO A 1061 -89.62 -10.36 -26.00
N ILE A 1062 -90.30 -9.52 -25.22
CA ILE A 1062 -91.65 -9.76 -24.68
C ILE A 1062 -92.58 -8.55 -24.93
N TYR A 1063 -93.89 -8.78 -25.02
CA TYR A 1063 -94.88 -7.75 -25.40
C TYR A 1063 -96.02 -7.62 -24.39
N ILE A 1064 -96.31 -6.38 -23.96
CA ILE A 1064 -97.38 -6.05 -23.01
C ILE A 1064 -98.48 -5.25 -23.75
N THR A 1065 -99.74 -5.70 -23.71
CA THR A 1065 -100.88 -5.13 -24.46
C THR A 1065 -102.02 -4.63 -23.58
N SER A 1066 -102.93 -3.84 -24.16
CA SER A 1066 -104.05 -3.21 -23.42
C SER A 1066 -105.33 -4.06 -23.44
N PRO A 1067 -105.97 -4.33 -22.28
CA PRO A 1067 -107.14 -5.23 -22.18
C PRO A 1067 -108.51 -4.57 -22.46
N THR A 1068 -108.59 -3.32 -22.97
CA THR A 1068 -109.85 -2.54 -23.00
C THR A 1068 -110.50 -2.44 -24.39
N PRO A 1069 -111.74 -2.96 -24.59
CA PRO A 1069 -112.52 -2.74 -25.81
C PRO A 1069 -112.95 -1.28 -26.04
N VAL A 1070 -113.14 -0.87 -27.30
CA VAL A 1070 -113.45 0.51 -27.71
C VAL A 1070 -114.68 0.54 -28.64
N THR A 1071 -115.74 1.26 -28.26
CA THR A 1071 -116.94 1.46 -29.09
C THR A 1071 -116.77 2.56 -30.13
N TYR A 1072 -117.34 2.38 -31.33
CA TYR A 1072 -117.28 3.33 -32.45
C TYR A 1072 -118.55 3.25 -33.33
N CYS A 1073 -118.68 4.14 -34.33
CA CYS A 1073 -119.84 4.23 -35.23
C CYS A 1073 -121.16 4.66 -34.53
N THR A 1074 -122.29 4.70 -35.27
CA THR A 1074 -123.57 5.26 -34.79
C THR A 1074 -124.74 4.32 -35.09
N GLY A 1075 -125.64 4.13 -34.12
CA GLY A 1075 -126.84 3.30 -34.28
C GLY A 1075 -127.97 3.99 -35.06
N LYS A 1076 -128.89 3.21 -35.61
CA LYS A 1076 -130.03 3.68 -36.40
C LYS A 1076 -131.31 3.75 -35.53
N PRO A 1077 -132.02 4.88 -35.46
CA PRO A 1077 -133.33 4.96 -34.79
C PRO A 1077 -134.34 3.94 -35.32
N ASN A 1078 -135.08 3.30 -34.42
CA ASN A 1078 -136.16 2.37 -34.71
C ASN A 1078 -137.52 3.09 -34.88
N SER A 1079 -138.57 2.35 -35.22
CA SER A 1079 -139.94 2.87 -35.48
C SER A 1079 -140.64 3.52 -34.29
N LEU A 1080 -140.11 3.37 -33.06
CA LEU A 1080 -140.54 4.10 -31.86
C LEU A 1080 -139.60 5.26 -31.50
N GLY A 1081 -138.59 5.55 -32.33
CA GLY A 1081 -137.62 6.63 -32.14
C GLY A 1081 -136.39 6.28 -31.30
N CYS A 1082 -136.29 5.06 -30.75
CA CYS A 1082 -135.17 4.67 -29.89
C CYS A 1082 -133.96 4.20 -30.72
N VAL A 1083 -132.74 4.45 -30.23
CA VAL A 1083 -131.49 4.07 -30.91
C VAL A 1083 -130.85 2.85 -30.23
N PRO A 1084 -130.69 1.72 -30.95
CA PRO A 1084 -129.93 0.56 -30.49
C PRO A 1084 -128.45 0.90 -30.20
N THR A 1085 -127.96 0.53 -29.02
CA THR A 1085 -126.60 0.86 -28.58
C THR A 1085 -125.83 -0.40 -28.17
N ILE A 1086 -124.67 -0.63 -28.79
CA ILE A 1086 -123.74 -1.71 -28.44
C ILE A 1086 -122.80 -1.30 -27.30
N ALA A 1087 -122.41 -2.26 -26.47
CA ALA A 1087 -121.34 -2.16 -25.49
C ALA A 1087 -120.58 -3.49 -25.38
N ALA A 1088 -119.35 -3.46 -24.89
CA ALA A 1088 -118.59 -4.66 -24.52
C ALA A 1088 -118.10 -4.56 -23.07
N SER A 1089 -118.08 -5.70 -22.38
CA SER A 1089 -117.58 -5.85 -21.01
C SER A 1089 -116.86 -7.19 -20.84
N GLY A 1090 -115.91 -7.28 -19.91
CA GLY A 1090 -114.96 -8.39 -19.82
C GLY A 1090 -113.68 -8.14 -20.62
N SER A 1091 -112.78 -9.13 -20.62
CA SER A 1091 -111.44 -9.03 -21.18
C SER A 1091 -111.33 -9.77 -22.52
N PRO A 1092 -110.73 -9.15 -23.56
CA PRO A 1092 -110.42 -9.82 -24.82
C PRO A 1092 -109.21 -10.74 -24.65
N SER A 1093 -109.39 -11.88 -23.99
CA SER A 1093 -108.36 -12.92 -23.83
C SER A 1093 -108.87 -14.27 -24.29
N ILE A 1094 -108.04 -15.01 -25.02
CA ILE A 1094 -108.34 -16.39 -25.42
C ILE A 1094 -108.44 -17.33 -24.22
N ASN A 1095 -107.87 -16.99 -23.06
CA ASN A 1095 -107.88 -17.83 -21.86
C ASN A 1095 -109.02 -17.46 -20.90
N VAL A 1096 -109.30 -16.17 -20.70
CA VAL A 1096 -110.29 -15.69 -19.72
C VAL A 1096 -111.72 -15.80 -20.25
N GLY A 1097 -111.93 -15.55 -21.55
CA GLY A 1097 -113.17 -15.97 -22.22
C GLY A 1097 -114.48 -15.29 -21.81
N ASN A 1098 -114.41 -14.20 -21.04
CA ASN A 1098 -115.57 -13.55 -20.43
C ASN A 1098 -116.07 -12.30 -21.18
N LEU A 1099 -115.57 -12.06 -22.40
CA LEU A 1099 -115.92 -10.89 -23.20
C LEU A 1099 -117.36 -10.99 -23.73
N LEU A 1100 -118.25 -10.17 -23.17
CA LEU A 1100 -119.65 -10.07 -23.54
C LEU A 1100 -119.90 -8.81 -24.39
N VAL A 1101 -120.35 -8.98 -25.62
CA VAL A 1101 -120.80 -7.90 -26.50
C VAL A 1101 -122.33 -7.87 -26.48
N SER A 1102 -122.90 -6.79 -25.96
CA SER A 1102 -124.35 -6.62 -25.74
C SER A 1102 -124.92 -5.45 -26.52
N CYS A 1103 -126.22 -5.44 -26.75
CA CYS A 1103 -126.95 -4.33 -27.37
C CYS A 1103 -128.26 -4.07 -26.62
N SER A 1104 -128.54 -2.81 -26.31
CA SER A 1104 -129.71 -2.39 -25.55
C SER A 1104 -130.54 -1.36 -26.31
N ASN A 1105 -131.71 -0.98 -25.75
CA ASN A 1105 -132.64 0.00 -26.33
C ASN A 1105 -133.24 -0.43 -27.69
N VAL A 1106 -133.43 -1.74 -27.87
CA VAL A 1106 -134.03 -2.33 -29.08
C VAL A 1106 -135.52 -2.62 -28.87
N LEU A 1107 -136.27 -2.75 -29.96
CA LEU A 1107 -137.69 -3.11 -29.88
C LEU A 1107 -137.89 -4.47 -29.22
N ASN A 1108 -138.86 -4.57 -28.32
CA ASN A 1108 -139.22 -5.79 -27.61
C ASN A 1108 -139.77 -6.87 -28.56
N GLN A 1109 -139.45 -8.13 -28.23
CA GLN A 1109 -139.93 -9.33 -28.90
C GLN A 1109 -139.66 -9.35 -30.43
N LYS A 1110 -138.51 -8.82 -30.86
CA LYS A 1110 -138.03 -8.87 -32.26
C LYS A 1110 -136.78 -9.74 -32.37
N ASN A 1111 -136.54 -10.29 -33.56
CA ASN A 1111 -135.32 -11.06 -33.84
C ASN A 1111 -134.17 -10.17 -34.31
N GLY A 1112 -132.95 -10.50 -33.90
CA GLY A 1112 -131.70 -9.87 -34.35
C GLY A 1112 -130.49 -10.79 -34.22
N LEU A 1113 -129.35 -10.35 -34.74
CA LEU A 1113 -128.08 -11.10 -34.70
C LEU A 1113 -126.89 -10.13 -34.64
N LEU A 1114 -125.77 -10.60 -34.11
CA LEU A 1114 -124.48 -9.92 -34.19
C LEU A 1114 -123.79 -10.34 -35.49
N PHE A 1115 -122.99 -9.45 -36.06
CA PHE A 1115 -121.96 -9.84 -37.02
C PHE A 1115 -120.64 -9.13 -36.70
N PHE A 1116 -119.54 -9.79 -37.01
CA PHE A 1116 -118.19 -9.30 -36.72
C PHE A 1116 -117.18 -9.70 -37.80
N GLY A 1117 -116.01 -9.07 -37.78
CA GLY A 1117 -114.89 -9.30 -38.69
C GLY A 1117 -113.63 -8.61 -38.19
N PHE A 1118 -112.55 -8.65 -38.97
CA PHE A 1118 -111.21 -8.20 -38.54
C PHE A 1118 -110.83 -6.80 -39.05
N ALA A 1119 -111.79 -6.08 -39.67
CA ALA A 1119 -111.59 -4.73 -40.16
C ALA A 1119 -112.86 -3.86 -40.04
N GLN A 1120 -112.62 -2.55 -39.93
CA GLN A 1120 -113.66 -1.51 -39.79
C GLN A 1120 -114.25 -1.11 -41.16
N ASN A 1121 -115.52 -0.67 -41.16
CA ASN A 1121 -116.22 -0.14 -42.34
C ASN A 1121 -117.11 1.06 -41.94
N SER A 1122 -117.75 1.72 -42.91
CA SER A 1122 -118.77 2.76 -42.69
C SER A 1122 -119.63 3.00 -43.95
N ALA A 1123 -120.42 2.01 -44.38
CA ALA A 1123 -121.21 2.07 -45.62
C ALA A 1123 -122.73 2.17 -45.36
N PRO A 1124 -123.53 2.90 -46.17
CA PRO A 1124 -124.99 2.93 -46.03
C PRO A 1124 -125.63 1.54 -46.23
N PHE A 1125 -126.46 1.10 -45.28
CA PHE A 1125 -127.10 -0.22 -45.30
C PHE A 1125 -128.49 -0.18 -44.64
N GLN A 1126 -129.53 -0.56 -45.39
CA GLN A 1126 -130.92 -0.69 -44.89
C GLN A 1126 -131.43 0.51 -44.06
N GLY A 1127 -131.08 1.73 -44.47
CA GLY A 1127 -131.45 2.98 -43.79
C GLY A 1127 -130.62 3.32 -42.55
N GLY A 1128 -129.48 2.67 -42.32
CA GLY A 1128 -128.46 3.02 -41.33
C GLY A 1128 -127.05 2.80 -41.88
N THR A 1129 -126.06 2.56 -41.02
CA THR A 1129 -124.65 2.36 -41.43
C THR A 1129 -124.11 0.98 -41.03
N LEU A 1130 -123.45 0.30 -41.96
CA LEU A 1130 -122.68 -0.93 -41.77
C LEU A 1130 -121.24 -0.58 -41.41
N CYS A 1131 -120.83 -0.91 -40.18
CA CYS A 1131 -119.61 -0.44 -39.53
C CYS A 1131 -118.49 -1.50 -39.45
N VAL A 1132 -118.75 -2.72 -39.94
CA VAL A 1132 -117.81 -3.85 -40.00
C VAL A 1132 -117.57 -4.22 -41.47
N ALA A 1133 -116.33 -4.52 -41.84
CA ALA A 1133 -115.95 -4.87 -43.20
C ALA A 1133 -116.25 -6.34 -43.53
N SER A 1134 -116.47 -6.63 -44.81
CA SER A 1134 -116.55 -8.01 -45.31
C SER A 1134 -115.14 -8.62 -45.39
N PRO A 1135 -114.93 -9.92 -45.09
CA PRO A 1135 -115.93 -10.92 -44.71
C PRO A 1135 -116.50 -10.70 -43.30
N THR A 1136 -117.83 -10.78 -43.18
CA THR A 1136 -118.51 -10.72 -41.88
C THR A 1136 -119.02 -12.10 -41.48
N ILE A 1137 -118.66 -12.52 -40.26
CA ILE A 1137 -119.22 -13.71 -39.60
C ILE A 1137 -120.52 -13.28 -38.91
N ARG A 1138 -121.61 -14.02 -39.13
CA ARG A 1138 -122.93 -13.73 -38.54
C ARG A 1138 -123.26 -14.77 -37.47
N THR A 1139 -123.75 -14.31 -36.31
CA THR A 1139 -124.21 -15.20 -35.25
C THR A 1139 -125.59 -15.77 -35.57
N GLN A 1140 -126.03 -16.75 -34.78
CA GLN A 1140 -127.42 -17.20 -34.79
C GLN A 1140 -128.38 -16.04 -34.41
N ASN A 1141 -129.62 -16.12 -34.89
CA ASN A 1141 -130.69 -15.20 -34.52
C ASN A 1141 -131.06 -15.37 -33.04
N GLN A 1142 -131.22 -14.25 -32.35
CA GLN A 1142 -131.70 -14.14 -30.98
C GLN A 1142 -133.01 -13.34 -30.96
N LEU A 1143 -133.87 -13.60 -29.96
CA LEU A 1143 -135.05 -12.79 -29.68
C LEU A 1143 -134.72 -11.75 -28.60
N SER A 1144 -135.13 -10.49 -28.78
CA SER A 1144 -134.74 -9.36 -27.91
C SER A 1144 -135.39 -9.33 -26.52
N GLY A 1145 -136.40 -10.17 -26.25
CA GLY A 1145 -137.13 -10.15 -24.98
C GLY A 1145 -137.81 -8.81 -24.72
N GLY A 1146 -137.76 -8.34 -23.47
CA GLY A 1146 -138.41 -7.10 -23.02
C GLY A 1146 -139.89 -7.30 -22.65
N ALA A 1147 -140.68 -6.22 -22.67
CA ALA A 1147 -142.08 -6.24 -22.28
C ALA A 1147 -142.89 -7.28 -23.09
N ALA A 1148 -143.73 -8.07 -22.41
CA ALA A 1148 -144.43 -9.21 -23.02
C ALA A 1148 -145.57 -8.81 -23.98
N SER A 1149 -146.11 -7.59 -23.84
CA SER A 1149 -147.18 -7.05 -24.69
C SER A 1149 -146.97 -5.55 -24.97
N GLY A 1150 -147.58 -5.05 -26.05
CA GLY A 1150 -147.31 -3.71 -26.59
C GLY A 1150 -145.96 -3.63 -27.34
N ASN A 1151 -145.75 -2.57 -28.12
CA ASN A 1151 -144.44 -2.27 -28.70
C ASN A 1151 -143.71 -1.27 -27.79
N SER A 1152 -142.48 -1.58 -27.39
CA SER A 1152 -141.61 -0.74 -26.53
C SER A 1152 -140.13 -0.99 -26.84
N CYS A 1153 -139.23 -0.10 -26.38
CA CYS A 1153 -137.77 -0.21 -26.60
C CYS A 1153 -137.02 -0.96 -25.48
N THR A 1154 -137.72 -1.86 -24.77
CA THR A 1154 -137.20 -2.56 -23.58
C THR A 1154 -136.43 -3.85 -23.90
N GLY A 1155 -136.17 -4.14 -25.17
CA GLY A 1155 -135.44 -5.34 -25.58
C GLY A 1155 -133.92 -5.17 -25.50
N SER A 1156 -133.21 -6.29 -25.54
CA SER A 1156 -131.74 -6.37 -25.59
C SER A 1156 -131.24 -7.66 -26.26
N TYR A 1157 -130.02 -7.64 -26.79
CA TYR A 1157 -129.30 -8.82 -27.28
C TYR A 1157 -127.92 -8.96 -26.61
N SER A 1158 -127.33 -10.16 -26.63
CA SER A 1158 -125.99 -10.38 -26.07
C SER A 1158 -125.28 -11.59 -26.69
N PHE A 1159 -123.98 -11.46 -26.93
CA PHE A 1159 -123.14 -12.51 -27.48
C PHE A 1159 -121.78 -12.54 -26.77
N ALA A 1160 -121.37 -13.72 -26.30
CA ALA A 1160 -120.10 -13.90 -25.61
C ALA A 1160 -119.03 -14.43 -26.58
N PHE A 1161 -117.91 -13.71 -26.67
CA PHE A 1161 -116.69 -14.20 -27.29
C PHE A 1161 -115.95 -15.07 -26.27
N THR A 1162 -116.37 -16.32 -26.15
CA THR A 1162 -115.70 -17.35 -25.33
C THR A 1162 -114.44 -17.88 -26.05
N PRO A 1163 -113.55 -18.62 -25.36
CA PRO A 1163 -112.35 -19.20 -25.96
C PRO A 1163 -112.68 -20.10 -27.15
N SER A 1164 -113.74 -20.90 -27.01
CA SER A 1164 -114.28 -21.76 -28.07
C SER A 1164 -114.78 -20.97 -29.27
N VAL A 1165 -115.44 -19.81 -29.06
CA VAL A 1165 -115.90 -18.94 -30.15
C VAL A 1165 -114.70 -18.31 -30.86
N MET A 1166 -113.74 -17.76 -30.12
CA MET A 1166 -112.51 -17.16 -30.67
C MET A 1166 -111.72 -18.18 -31.52
N ALA A 1167 -111.45 -19.36 -30.96
CA ALA A 1167 -110.75 -20.44 -31.66
C ALA A 1167 -111.52 -20.96 -32.89
N SER A 1168 -112.84 -21.13 -32.81
CA SER A 1168 -113.66 -21.59 -33.96
C SER A 1168 -113.72 -20.61 -35.14
N HIS A 1169 -113.28 -19.36 -34.90
CA HIS A 1169 -113.27 -18.29 -35.90
C HIS A 1169 -111.86 -17.77 -36.20
N GLY A 1170 -110.81 -18.45 -35.72
CA GLY A 1170 -109.41 -18.10 -35.99
C GLY A 1170 -109.02 -16.72 -35.47
N ILE A 1171 -109.37 -16.42 -34.22
CA ILE A 1171 -108.98 -15.19 -33.53
C ILE A 1171 -107.85 -15.53 -32.54
N ASP A 1172 -106.62 -15.13 -32.87
CA ASP A 1172 -105.41 -15.43 -32.10
C ASP A 1172 -104.91 -14.22 -31.27
N PRO A 1173 -104.04 -14.42 -30.27
CA PRO A 1173 -103.41 -13.34 -29.52
C PRO A 1173 -102.62 -12.39 -30.42
N GLY A 1174 -102.97 -11.11 -30.39
CA GLY A 1174 -102.50 -10.07 -31.31
C GLY A 1174 -103.57 -9.59 -32.30
N ASP A 1175 -104.58 -10.41 -32.61
CA ASP A 1175 -105.64 -10.04 -33.55
C ASP A 1175 -106.58 -8.98 -33.00
N THR A 1176 -107.15 -8.17 -33.91
CA THR A 1176 -108.12 -7.12 -33.58
C THR A 1176 -109.47 -7.35 -34.27
N VAL A 1177 -110.52 -7.47 -33.47
CA VAL A 1177 -111.89 -7.84 -33.90
C VAL A 1177 -112.82 -6.63 -33.84
N TYR A 1178 -113.79 -6.56 -34.76
CA TYR A 1178 -114.76 -5.47 -34.94
C TYR A 1178 -116.19 -6.03 -35.07
N ALA A 1179 -117.16 -5.60 -34.26
CA ALA A 1179 -118.49 -6.23 -34.15
C ALA A 1179 -119.67 -5.23 -34.09
N GLN A 1180 -120.84 -5.58 -34.67
CA GLN A 1180 -122.06 -4.76 -34.76
C GLN A 1180 -123.36 -5.62 -34.77
N TRP A 1181 -124.48 -5.12 -34.23
CA TRP A 1181 -125.78 -5.81 -34.25
C TRP A 1181 -126.73 -5.32 -35.36
N TRP A 1182 -127.53 -6.26 -35.88
CA TRP A 1182 -128.67 -6.04 -36.79
C TRP A 1182 -129.95 -6.64 -36.20
N MET A 1183 -131.10 -6.04 -36.49
CA MET A 1183 -132.39 -6.47 -35.92
C MET A 1183 -133.60 -6.18 -36.82
N ARG A 1184 -134.72 -6.86 -36.56
CA ARG A 1184 -136.02 -6.66 -37.23
C ARG A 1184 -136.82 -5.53 -36.59
N ASP A 1185 -137.44 -4.71 -37.44
CA ASP A 1185 -138.35 -3.63 -37.04
C ASP A 1185 -139.47 -3.48 -38.10
N PRO A 1186 -140.54 -4.28 -38.03
CA PRO A 1186 -141.54 -4.37 -39.10
C PRO A 1186 -142.30 -3.07 -39.42
N ALA A 1187 -142.30 -2.09 -38.51
CA ALA A 1187 -142.96 -0.80 -38.71
C ALA A 1187 -142.01 0.28 -39.26
N SER A 1188 -140.70 0.03 -39.30
CA SER A 1188 -139.74 0.88 -40.00
C SER A 1188 -139.87 0.74 -41.53
N PRO A 1189 -139.67 1.80 -42.34
CA PRO A 1189 -139.74 1.71 -43.80
C PRO A 1189 -138.79 0.67 -44.44
N SER A 1190 -137.67 0.34 -43.79
CA SER A 1190 -136.74 -0.71 -44.24
C SER A 1190 -136.98 -2.07 -43.56
N THR A 1191 -138.00 -2.18 -42.71
CA THR A 1191 -138.34 -3.32 -41.85
C THR A 1191 -137.26 -3.77 -40.83
N THR A 1192 -136.23 -2.95 -40.59
CA THR A 1192 -134.95 -3.34 -39.96
C THR A 1192 -134.24 -2.22 -39.18
N GLY A 1193 -133.39 -2.59 -38.22
CA GLY A 1193 -132.57 -1.69 -37.37
C GLY A 1193 -131.11 -2.14 -37.23
N LEU A 1194 -130.24 -1.25 -36.77
CA LEU A 1194 -128.77 -1.43 -36.64
C LEU A 1194 -128.26 -0.72 -35.38
N SER A 1195 -127.26 -1.28 -34.68
CA SER A 1195 -126.52 -0.61 -33.60
C SER A 1195 -125.28 0.13 -34.11
N ASN A 1196 -124.61 0.87 -33.22
CA ASN A 1196 -123.17 1.18 -33.38
C ASN A 1196 -122.31 -0.09 -33.21
N ALA A 1197 -120.97 0.04 -33.24
CA ALA A 1197 -120.01 -1.06 -33.27
C ALA A 1197 -118.96 -1.00 -32.14
N VAL A 1198 -118.18 -2.08 -31.96
CA VAL A 1198 -117.10 -2.18 -30.96
C VAL A 1198 -115.88 -2.90 -31.53
N ARG A 1199 -114.66 -2.49 -31.11
CA ARG A 1199 -113.39 -3.15 -31.45
C ARG A 1199 -112.59 -3.57 -30.22
N PHE A 1200 -111.78 -4.62 -30.33
CA PHE A 1200 -110.87 -5.07 -29.27
C PHE A 1200 -109.70 -5.89 -29.83
N THR A 1201 -108.53 -5.82 -29.19
CA THR A 1201 -107.34 -6.64 -29.51
C THR A 1201 -107.20 -7.77 -28.50
N VAL A 1202 -106.86 -8.97 -28.94
CA VAL A 1202 -106.84 -10.17 -28.09
C VAL A 1202 -105.45 -10.42 -27.48
N CYS A 1203 -105.39 -10.78 -26.20
CA CYS A 1203 -104.17 -11.24 -25.52
C CYS A 1203 -104.27 -12.71 -25.08
N GLN A 1204 -103.16 -13.29 -24.65
CA GLN A 1204 -103.16 -14.57 -23.92
C GLN A 1204 -103.72 -14.35 -22.51
#